data_AF-A0A317IIK2-F1
#
_entry.id   AF-A0A317IIK2-F1
#
_cell.length_a   1.000
_cell.length_b   1.000
_cell.length_c   1.000
_cell.angle_alpha   90.00
_cell.angle_beta   90.00
_cell.angle_gamma   90.00
#
_symmetry.space_group_name_H-M   'P 1'
#
loop_
_entity.id
_entity.type
_entity.pdbx_description
1 polymer ?
#
loop_
_entity_poly.entity_id
_entity_poly.type
_entity_poly.pdbx_seq_one_letter_code
_entity_poly.pdbx_strand_id
1 'polypeptide(L)'
;MQGPYRILLLDTKPRNPNHYFCLAIRDALQAAGVETVYARYDDAVRKAAEHECNVFLAFDGEEPHWDVCRRLAAQCAVSIVWFTDDPYETPVNQAFSEMFDIVYTNDRNSVSQYGAKGGHLPFAGSPKYHQREVLSEASGLLRYDIFFLGAAWPNRVRLLRSLLRDLKNRQFKIGLMPVGDLPITLPLPESSYLWRTSSIEFARLANRSRITLALHRDFTTNPEGFGLASTPPPRLFEAALAGTLQLYDNAVPETAEYFEPGKEVVSYSSYRECVEKIEYYLAHPEKRESLARAAQQRALREHTYDARIQQILSDLGKVKIAGSRRPGAVAAPRRKRLLFVTHNIVSRGHFGGVEVYQEGLARKLSENYDVFFYYRDRRKDTRNLTAQRGGDNTYVLTDAYYKPLEELEFGKENVAAALSVPVKESAFATLLTNYKIDLIHFHHLIHHPASLVLIARILNIPTVVTLHDFWVMCDSHNLVDYRQRYCDIANQPDAACDICVDARLKKKAGTQAIRRAFFRRILAQADAVVANTPGFFRLLARFYPDTALSLRAHAIPVPLPDTARLSDPGSELVELPQEANRAKRILRVAILGNFTFEKGADNIIRAMKQLRDSPIEFTIFGRVNPPYDKDLSELDLPNLQIHGPYRVTELPGLLRDMDISLHVSLWPETYCITVSEAWHNRLVPVVSDIGALGERVAHDENGWKVAADSAGGVVAILRRLMQHPELIAEARQHAASAHLYDTEAEHVAKLETVYRDLLARHRQPADGDTLRDPGLSRLTLFDTGMVLQPATWSDVFESHRDADVPPVRRILAGNRFISSSRPQLPGRHKSLLRPLPQEVCQAPPRSGLAYVDAINGKACRVGQAITLAGSGAFSIVGWAFDEKTSSAYPEAAVAFVNSQGEGYYIAAKRKEREDIFEKYGKAEVRNSGFEAAGELAGLTPGFYSLKMIETAPAEPVVHDLGYRIIVVSPITAGSAALLGRGPGDLKTARVESVGGVTVQNRPLRLPLPAEPVSIEGWCFDPNLQSGGDVCLVIEDDQDGTILCVAATPVSRPDVNKQFRLAKEYRAGFRALVDHRDLPHSFTLRIMLVRPGEPIYATHQVSVQVDQGQSFGAGSHYVSHSTN
;
A
#
# COMPACT_ATOMS: atom_id res chain seq x y z
N MET A 1 -16.43 -44.52 -5.18
CA MET A 1 -17.24 -43.35 -5.56
C MET A 1 -16.55 -42.13 -4.97
N GLN A 2 -15.96 -41.26 -5.79
CA GLN A 2 -15.47 -39.96 -5.32
C GLN A 2 -16.71 -39.11 -4.97
N GLY A 3 -16.71 -38.45 -3.81
CA GLY A 3 -17.82 -37.57 -3.40
C GLY A 3 -18.02 -36.39 -4.37
N PRO A 4 -19.12 -35.64 -4.24
CA PRO A 4 -19.38 -34.48 -5.10
C PRO A 4 -18.25 -33.42 -4.99
N TYR A 5 -17.92 -32.78 -6.11
CA TYR A 5 -16.96 -31.67 -6.12
C TYR A 5 -17.56 -30.45 -5.42
N ARG A 6 -16.78 -29.84 -4.52
CA ARG A 6 -17.04 -28.57 -3.86
C ARG A 6 -15.95 -27.59 -4.30
N ILE A 7 -16.27 -26.74 -5.27
CA ILE A 7 -15.28 -25.95 -6.00
C ILE A 7 -15.29 -24.51 -5.48
N LEU A 8 -14.14 -24.06 -4.98
CA LEU A 8 -13.90 -22.64 -4.76
C LEU A 8 -13.48 -21.98 -6.09
N LEU A 9 -14.24 -20.99 -6.54
CA LEU A 9 -13.91 -20.18 -7.71
C LEU A 9 -13.37 -18.82 -7.26
N LEU A 10 -12.15 -18.47 -7.70
CA LEU A 10 -11.52 -17.18 -7.45
C LEU A 10 -11.10 -16.51 -8.77
N ASP A 11 -11.57 -15.28 -8.96
CA ASP A 11 -11.03 -14.37 -9.97
C ASP A 11 -9.70 -13.83 -9.45
N THR A 12 -8.58 -14.21 -10.05
CA THR A 12 -7.26 -13.78 -9.56
C THR A 12 -6.93 -12.36 -10.01
N LYS A 13 -7.81 -11.69 -10.76
CA LYS A 13 -7.69 -10.27 -11.11
C LYS A 13 -8.77 -9.48 -10.36
N PRO A 14 -8.46 -8.87 -9.19
CA PRO A 14 -9.46 -8.21 -8.34
C PRO A 14 -10.29 -7.13 -9.06
N ARG A 15 -9.72 -6.51 -10.10
CA ARG A 15 -10.36 -5.48 -10.94
C ARG A 15 -10.52 -5.95 -12.38
N ASN A 16 -10.97 -7.19 -12.58
CA ASN A 16 -11.14 -7.75 -13.91
C ASN A 16 -12.21 -6.96 -14.72
N PRO A 17 -11.85 -6.26 -15.82
CA PRO A 17 -12.84 -5.58 -16.66
C PRO A 17 -13.76 -6.58 -17.38
N ASN A 18 -13.37 -7.86 -17.44
CA ASN A 18 -14.13 -8.96 -18.01
C ASN A 18 -14.66 -9.92 -16.93
N HIS A 19 -14.96 -9.42 -15.74
CA HIS A 19 -15.45 -10.22 -14.60
C HIS A 19 -16.64 -11.15 -14.92
N TYR A 20 -17.41 -10.87 -15.97
CA TYR A 20 -18.50 -11.74 -16.42
C TYR A 20 -18.04 -13.15 -16.84
N PHE A 21 -16.75 -13.36 -17.21
CA PHE A 21 -16.22 -14.70 -17.45
C PHE A 21 -16.31 -15.57 -16.19
N CYS A 22 -15.85 -15.05 -15.05
CA CYS A 22 -16.00 -15.71 -13.75
C CYS A 22 -17.47 -15.98 -13.41
N LEU A 23 -18.37 -15.04 -13.71
CA LEU A 23 -19.82 -15.24 -13.49
C LEU A 23 -20.39 -16.34 -14.40
N ALA A 24 -19.96 -16.41 -15.66
CA ALA A 24 -20.37 -17.45 -16.60
C ALA A 24 -19.84 -18.83 -16.18
N ILE A 25 -18.60 -18.90 -15.70
CA ILE A 25 -17.99 -20.12 -15.14
C ILE A 25 -18.75 -20.58 -13.90
N ARG A 26 -19.07 -19.67 -12.96
CA ARG A 26 -19.90 -19.97 -11.79
C ARG A 26 -21.25 -20.54 -12.21
N ASP A 27 -21.94 -19.88 -13.14
CA ASP A 27 -23.27 -20.31 -13.60
C ASP A 27 -23.20 -21.69 -14.28
N ALA A 28 -22.14 -21.96 -15.06
CA ALA A 28 -21.91 -23.25 -15.71
C ALA A 28 -21.59 -24.38 -14.69
N LEU A 29 -20.81 -24.09 -13.64
CA LEU A 29 -20.57 -25.03 -12.54
C LEU A 29 -21.87 -25.37 -11.79
N GLN A 30 -22.69 -24.36 -11.49
CA GLN A 30 -24.00 -24.56 -10.86
C GLN A 30 -24.94 -25.38 -11.74
N ALA A 31 -24.97 -25.10 -13.05
CA ALA A 31 -25.77 -25.87 -14.02
C ALA A 31 -25.31 -27.33 -14.12
N ALA A 32 -24.02 -27.61 -13.91
CA ALA A 32 -23.46 -28.95 -13.84
C ALA A 32 -23.73 -29.68 -12.50
N GLY A 33 -24.47 -29.06 -11.56
CA GLY A 33 -24.78 -29.65 -10.26
C GLY A 33 -23.61 -29.65 -9.27
N VAL A 34 -22.59 -28.81 -9.49
CA VAL A 34 -21.41 -28.69 -8.64
C VAL A 34 -21.67 -27.67 -7.53
N GLU A 35 -21.38 -28.05 -6.28
CA GLU A 35 -21.41 -27.10 -5.17
C GLU A 35 -20.31 -26.06 -5.37
N THR A 36 -20.70 -24.82 -5.66
CA THR A 36 -19.80 -23.77 -6.12
C THR A 36 -19.74 -22.64 -5.10
N VAL A 37 -18.54 -22.37 -4.60
CA VAL A 37 -18.27 -21.29 -3.64
C VAL A 37 -17.49 -20.19 -4.35
N TYR A 38 -18.19 -19.12 -4.73
CA TYR A 38 -17.55 -17.95 -5.30
C TYR A 38 -16.93 -17.06 -4.21
N ALA A 39 -15.66 -16.72 -4.37
CA ALA A 39 -14.91 -15.95 -3.38
C ALA A 39 -14.09 -14.82 -3.99
N ARG A 40 -13.64 -13.92 -3.11
CA ARG A 40 -12.71 -12.84 -3.40
C ARG A 40 -11.51 -12.97 -2.48
N TYR A 41 -10.42 -12.25 -2.75
CA TYR A 41 -9.23 -12.32 -1.91
C TYR A 41 -9.48 -12.01 -0.41
N ASP A 42 -10.47 -11.18 -0.07
CA ASP A 42 -10.79 -10.87 1.34
C ASP A 42 -11.40 -12.03 2.12
N ASP A 43 -11.96 -13.04 1.46
CA ASP A 43 -12.64 -14.16 2.11
C ASP A 43 -12.34 -15.55 1.54
N ALA A 44 -11.51 -15.66 0.50
CA ALA A 44 -11.30 -16.92 -0.24
C ALA A 44 -10.80 -18.06 0.63
N VAL A 45 -9.75 -17.84 1.43
CA VAL A 45 -9.19 -18.90 2.27
C VAL A 45 -10.20 -19.37 3.33
N ARG A 46 -10.89 -18.41 3.93
CA ARG A 46 -11.91 -18.68 4.94
C ARG A 46 -13.10 -19.45 4.35
N LYS A 47 -13.65 -19.00 3.22
CA LYS A 47 -14.74 -19.68 2.52
C LYS A 47 -14.35 -21.09 2.09
N ALA A 48 -13.12 -21.28 1.60
CA ALA A 48 -12.63 -22.61 1.28
C ALA A 48 -12.66 -23.54 2.50
N ALA A 49 -12.41 -23.00 3.71
CA ALA A 49 -12.42 -23.78 4.96
C ALA A 49 -13.86 -24.01 5.46
N GLU A 50 -14.67 -22.96 5.53
CA GLU A 50 -16.07 -22.99 6.00
C GLU A 50 -16.94 -23.94 5.18
N HIS A 51 -16.70 -24.01 3.86
CA HIS A 51 -17.44 -24.86 2.94
C HIS A 51 -16.72 -26.17 2.59
N GLU A 52 -15.57 -26.43 3.23
CA GLU A 52 -14.75 -27.62 3.00
C GLU A 52 -14.48 -27.91 1.50
N CYS A 53 -14.16 -26.86 0.75
CA CYS A 53 -13.90 -26.97 -0.69
C CYS A 53 -12.77 -27.96 -0.95
N ASN A 54 -12.99 -28.88 -1.89
CA ASN A 54 -12.01 -29.91 -2.26
C ASN A 54 -11.31 -29.61 -3.59
N VAL A 55 -11.79 -28.63 -4.37
CA VAL A 55 -11.13 -28.14 -5.58
C VAL A 55 -11.01 -26.61 -5.50
N PHE A 56 -9.83 -26.09 -5.84
CA PHE A 56 -9.59 -24.67 -6.04
C PHE A 56 -9.46 -24.38 -7.53
N LEU A 57 -10.32 -23.52 -8.07
CA LEU A 57 -10.29 -23.05 -9.46
C LEU A 57 -9.96 -21.55 -9.48
N ALA A 58 -8.73 -21.22 -9.86
CA ALA A 58 -8.27 -19.88 -10.16
C ALA A 58 -8.52 -19.54 -11.64
N PHE A 59 -9.08 -18.37 -11.90
CA PHE A 59 -9.31 -17.87 -13.26
C PHE A 59 -8.55 -16.56 -13.49
N ASP A 60 -8.13 -16.32 -14.75
CA ASP A 60 -7.36 -15.15 -15.25
C ASP A 60 -5.84 -15.35 -15.17
N GLY A 61 -5.30 -15.36 -13.96
CA GLY A 61 -3.89 -15.59 -13.67
C GLY A 61 -2.94 -14.41 -13.93
N GLU A 62 -3.41 -13.24 -14.39
CA GLU A 62 -2.57 -12.07 -14.71
C GLU A 62 -2.07 -11.30 -13.47
N GLU A 63 -2.93 -11.11 -12.47
CA GLU A 63 -2.62 -10.32 -11.25
C GLU A 63 -2.75 -11.12 -9.93
N PRO A 64 -2.24 -12.36 -9.82
CA PRO A 64 -2.56 -13.20 -8.67
C PRO A 64 -1.82 -12.78 -7.40
N HIS A 65 -2.49 -12.89 -6.25
CA HIS A 65 -1.82 -12.89 -4.95
C HIS A 65 -1.31 -14.29 -4.61
N TRP A 66 0.01 -14.45 -4.74
CA TRP A 66 0.72 -15.71 -4.59
C TRP A 66 0.45 -16.37 -3.24
N ASP A 67 0.46 -15.62 -2.14
CA ASP A 67 0.29 -16.20 -0.80
C ASP A 67 -1.12 -16.75 -0.58
N VAL A 68 -2.14 -16.05 -1.06
CA VAL A 68 -3.53 -16.50 -0.97
C VAL A 68 -3.75 -17.71 -1.87
N CYS A 69 -3.34 -17.64 -3.14
CA CYS A 69 -3.49 -18.75 -4.09
C CYS A 69 -2.73 -20.00 -3.64
N ARG A 70 -1.51 -19.85 -3.12
CA ARG A 70 -0.71 -20.95 -2.58
C ARG A 70 -1.38 -21.60 -1.38
N ARG A 71 -1.97 -20.81 -0.48
CA ARG A 71 -2.71 -21.34 0.68
C ARG A 71 -3.97 -22.10 0.25
N LEU A 72 -4.69 -21.58 -0.73
CA LEU A 72 -5.86 -22.26 -1.32
C LEU A 72 -5.48 -23.57 -2.00
N ALA A 73 -4.39 -23.57 -2.78
CA ALA A 73 -3.87 -24.76 -3.43
C ALA A 73 -3.36 -25.81 -2.44
N ALA A 74 -2.79 -25.40 -1.30
CA ALA A 74 -2.40 -26.31 -0.22
C ALA A 74 -3.59 -26.87 0.56
N GLN A 75 -4.68 -26.10 0.69
CA GLN A 75 -5.87 -26.46 1.44
C GLN A 75 -6.82 -27.39 0.67
N CYS A 76 -6.94 -27.20 -0.64
CA CYS A 76 -7.81 -28.02 -1.51
C CYS A 76 -7.10 -29.30 -1.96
N ALA A 77 -7.86 -30.35 -2.28
CA ALA A 77 -7.30 -31.62 -2.73
C ALA A 77 -6.76 -31.56 -4.16
N VAL A 78 -7.32 -30.69 -5.00
CA VAL A 78 -6.87 -30.40 -6.37
C VAL A 78 -6.94 -28.89 -6.61
N SER A 79 -5.95 -28.37 -7.31
CA SER A 79 -5.84 -26.95 -7.68
C SER A 79 -5.73 -26.79 -9.20
N ILE A 80 -6.51 -25.87 -9.74
CA ILE A 80 -6.62 -25.58 -11.17
C ILE A 80 -6.39 -24.09 -11.38
N VAL A 81 -5.61 -23.73 -12.40
CA VAL A 81 -5.54 -22.35 -12.91
C VAL A 81 -5.92 -22.33 -14.38
N TRP A 82 -6.72 -21.34 -14.79
CA TRP A 82 -7.06 -21.07 -16.19
C TRP A 82 -6.55 -19.68 -16.60
N PHE A 83 -5.44 -19.68 -17.34
CA PHE A 83 -4.79 -18.48 -17.88
C PHE A 83 -5.53 -17.91 -19.09
N THR A 84 -5.59 -16.58 -19.16
CA THR A 84 -6.40 -15.83 -20.14
C THR A 84 -5.62 -14.99 -21.13
N ASP A 85 -4.35 -14.73 -20.84
CA ASP A 85 -3.50 -13.80 -21.60
C ASP A 85 -2.16 -14.44 -21.99
N ASP A 86 -2.13 -15.76 -22.14
CA ASP A 86 -1.05 -16.41 -22.87
C ASP A 86 -1.15 -16.08 -24.38
N PRO A 87 -0.01 -15.96 -25.10
CA PRO A 87 1.37 -16.13 -24.64
C PRO A 87 2.00 -14.89 -23.96
N TYR A 88 1.25 -13.82 -23.70
CA TYR A 88 1.81 -12.50 -23.36
C TYR A 88 2.50 -12.42 -21.99
N GLU A 89 1.96 -13.13 -21.00
CA GLU A 89 2.48 -13.16 -19.62
C GLU A 89 3.20 -14.48 -19.31
N THR A 90 3.64 -15.19 -20.35
CA THR A 90 4.25 -16.52 -20.30
C THR A 90 5.25 -16.71 -19.13
N PRO A 91 6.28 -15.85 -18.93
CA PRO A 91 7.25 -16.09 -17.86
C PRO A 91 6.64 -16.02 -16.45
N VAL A 92 5.66 -15.12 -16.26
CA VAL A 92 4.96 -14.96 -14.97
C VAL A 92 4.00 -16.13 -14.75
N ASN A 93 3.25 -16.50 -15.79
CA ASN A 93 2.29 -17.60 -15.76
C ASN A 93 2.98 -18.95 -15.51
N GLN A 94 4.14 -19.20 -16.11
CA GLN A 94 4.94 -20.41 -15.85
C GLN A 94 5.31 -20.53 -14.38
N ALA A 95 5.87 -19.47 -13.78
CA ALA A 95 6.25 -19.46 -12.37
C ALA A 95 5.03 -19.60 -11.45
N PHE A 96 3.92 -18.92 -11.77
CA PHE A 96 2.68 -19.03 -11.00
C PHE A 96 2.05 -20.43 -11.11
N SER A 97 2.18 -21.09 -12.27
CA SER A 97 1.62 -22.41 -12.53
C SER A 97 2.19 -23.49 -11.61
N GLU A 98 3.39 -23.31 -11.04
CA GLU A 98 4.09 -24.32 -10.24
C GLU A 98 3.28 -24.80 -9.02
N MET A 99 2.41 -23.96 -8.48
CA MET A 99 1.58 -24.33 -7.33
C MET A 99 0.27 -25.05 -7.69
N PHE A 100 -0.04 -25.20 -8.97
CA PHE A 100 -1.29 -25.79 -9.46
C PHE A 100 -1.07 -27.20 -10.05
N ASP A 101 -2.05 -28.07 -9.81
CA ASP A 101 -2.05 -29.45 -10.30
C ASP A 101 -2.47 -29.53 -11.78
N ILE A 102 -3.41 -28.67 -12.20
CA ILE A 102 -3.92 -28.58 -13.57
C ILE A 102 -3.79 -27.13 -14.05
N VAL A 103 -3.28 -26.95 -15.27
CA VAL A 103 -3.10 -25.65 -15.89
C VAL A 103 -3.82 -25.64 -17.22
N TYR A 104 -4.82 -24.79 -17.35
CA TYR A 104 -5.45 -24.49 -18.63
C TYR A 104 -4.91 -23.16 -19.16
N THR A 105 -4.56 -23.14 -20.43
CA THR A 105 -4.22 -21.91 -21.16
C THR A 105 -5.21 -21.68 -22.29
N ASN A 106 -5.56 -20.42 -22.52
CA ASN A 106 -6.40 -20.01 -23.64
C ASN A 106 -5.67 -20.04 -24.99
N ASP A 107 -4.33 -20.18 -25.00
CA ASP A 107 -3.52 -20.19 -26.22
C ASP A 107 -2.89 -21.57 -26.44
N ARG A 108 -3.21 -22.19 -27.59
CA ARG A 108 -2.76 -23.54 -27.91
C ARG A 108 -1.24 -23.67 -27.97
N ASN A 109 -0.56 -22.67 -28.52
CA ASN A 109 0.90 -22.70 -28.66
C ASN A 109 1.62 -22.59 -27.31
N SER A 110 0.94 -22.15 -26.25
CA SER A 110 1.50 -22.00 -24.91
C SER A 110 1.39 -23.28 -24.07
N VAL A 111 0.62 -24.30 -24.49
CA VAL A 111 0.40 -25.54 -23.73
C VAL A 111 1.70 -26.26 -23.37
N SER A 112 2.61 -26.38 -24.34
CA SER A 112 3.88 -27.13 -24.17
C SER A 112 4.76 -26.57 -23.05
N GLN A 113 4.58 -25.29 -22.72
CA GLN A 113 5.33 -24.59 -21.69
C GLN A 113 4.96 -25.03 -20.27
N TYR A 114 3.76 -25.59 -20.08
CA TYR A 114 3.27 -26.06 -18.78
C TYR A 114 3.53 -27.55 -18.56
N GLY A 115 4.17 -28.25 -19.50
CA GLY A 115 4.49 -29.67 -19.40
C GLY A 115 3.25 -30.56 -19.25
N ALA A 116 3.36 -31.63 -18.45
CA ALA A 116 2.30 -32.65 -18.33
C ALA A 116 1.00 -32.16 -17.65
N LYS A 117 1.04 -31.02 -16.95
CA LYS A 117 -0.14 -30.40 -16.31
C LYS A 117 -0.86 -29.40 -17.23
N GLY A 118 -0.26 -29.07 -18.38
CA GLY A 118 -0.80 -28.10 -19.34
C GLY A 118 -1.90 -28.69 -20.22
N GLY A 119 -2.99 -27.96 -20.38
CA GLY A 119 -4.07 -28.24 -21.31
C GLY A 119 -4.53 -26.98 -22.04
N HIS A 120 -4.99 -27.14 -23.28
CA HIS A 120 -5.61 -26.04 -24.01
C HIS A 120 -7.10 -25.94 -23.68
N LEU A 121 -7.55 -24.78 -23.23
CA LEU A 121 -8.96 -24.49 -23.01
C LEU A 121 -9.30 -23.09 -23.51
N PRO A 122 -9.87 -22.95 -24.71
CA PRO A 122 -10.21 -21.65 -25.28
C PRO A 122 -11.42 -21.07 -24.55
N PHE A 123 -11.58 -19.76 -24.62
CA PHE A 123 -12.79 -19.11 -24.18
C PHE A 123 -14.05 -19.61 -24.91
N ALA A 124 -15.20 -19.20 -24.40
CA ALA A 124 -16.50 -19.62 -24.89
C ALA A 124 -17.54 -18.51 -24.74
N GLY A 125 -18.75 -18.77 -25.25
CA GLY A 125 -19.91 -17.91 -25.00
C GLY A 125 -20.73 -18.37 -23.79
N SER A 126 -21.53 -17.48 -23.22
CA SER A 126 -22.57 -17.83 -22.23
C SER A 126 -23.94 -17.64 -22.87
N PRO A 127 -24.79 -18.69 -22.96
CA PRO A 127 -26.15 -18.55 -23.46
C PRO A 127 -26.94 -17.48 -22.69
N LYS A 128 -26.82 -17.46 -21.36
CA LYS A 128 -27.47 -16.49 -20.47
C LYS A 128 -27.16 -15.03 -20.83
N TYR A 129 -25.92 -14.72 -21.16
CA TYR A 129 -25.50 -13.35 -21.46
C TYR A 129 -25.61 -12.99 -22.94
N HIS A 130 -25.31 -13.94 -23.82
CA HIS A 130 -25.07 -13.68 -25.24
C HIS A 130 -26.17 -14.20 -26.18
N GLN A 131 -26.95 -15.22 -25.80
CA GLN A 131 -27.92 -15.80 -26.72
C GLN A 131 -29.03 -14.80 -27.07
N ARG A 132 -29.23 -14.58 -28.37
CA ARG A 132 -30.33 -13.79 -28.92
C ARG A 132 -30.95 -14.54 -30.10
N GLU A 133 -32.20 -14.26 -30.41
CA GLU A 133 -32.80 -14.80 -31.62
C GLU A 133 -32.12 -14.24 -32.87
N VAL A 134 -31.84 -15.09 -33.87
CA VAL A 134 -31.27 -14.62 -35.15
C VAL A 134 -32.31 -13.77 -35.88
N LEU A 135 -31.98 -12.50 -36.07
CA LEU A 135 -32.85 -11.53 -36.73
C LEU A 135 -32.78 -11.65 -38.25
N SER A 136 -33.95 -11.65 -38.88
CA SER A 136 -34.06 -11.52 -40.33
C SER A 136 -34.10 -10.06 -40.78
N GLU A 137 -33.79 -9.81 -42.04
CA GLU A 137 -33.96 -8.49 -42.65
C GLU A 137 -35.42 -8.00 -42.53
N ALA A 138 -36.38 -8.92 -42.66
CA ALA A 138 -37.82 -8.65 -42.54
C ALA A 138 -38.26 -8.21 -41.13
N SER A 139 -37.45 -8.44 -40.09
CA SER A 139 -37.77 -8.00 -38.73
C SER A 139 -37.81 -6.48 -38.56
N GLY A 140 -37.11 -5.73 -39.43
CA GLY A 140 -36.94 -4.28 -39.28
C GLY A 140 -36.12 -3.87 -38.05
N LEU A 141 -35.52 -4.83 -37.34
CA LEU A 141 -34.82 -4.60 -36.08
C LEU A 141 -33.31 -4.33 -36.26
N LEU A 142 -32.74 -4.66 -37.42
CA LEU A 142 -31.33 -4.43 -37.76
C LEU A 142 -31.03 -2.93 -37.93
N ARG A 143 -29.97 -2.43 -37.27
CA ARG A 143 -29.62 -1.00 -37.22
C ARG A 143 -28.29 -0.68 -37.88
N TYR A 144 -27.34 -1.60 -37.82
CA TYR A 144 -25.98 -1.38 -38.29
C TYR A 144 -25.62 -2.39 -39.38
N ASP A 145 -24.84 -1.96 -40.36
CA ASP A 145 -24.28 -2.84 -41.36
C ASP A 145 -23.08 -3.60 -40.78
N ILE A 146 -22.20 -2.88 -40.08
CA ILE A 146 -20.92 -3.40 -39.59
C ILE A 146 -20.74 -3.01 -38.12
N PHE A 147 -20.41 -4.00 -37.29
CA PHE A 147 -20.14 -3.82 -35.87
C PHE A 147 -18.77 -4.35 -35.46
N PHE A 148 -18.09 -3.58 -34.62
CA PHE A 148 -16.88 -4.01 -33.93
C PHE A 148 -16.85 -3.48 -32.49
N LEU A 149 -16.47 -4.34 -31.53
CA LEU A 149 -16.20 -3.92 -30.16
C LEU A 149 -15.02 -4.67 -29.56
N GLY A 150 -13.96 -3.93 -29.21
CA GLY A 150 -12.77 -4.52 -28.60
C GLY A 150 -11.63 -3.53 -28.32
N ALA A 151 -10.51 -4.06 -27.83
CA ALA A 151 -9.30 -3.30 -27.59
C ALA A 151 -8.72 -2.73 -28.90
N ALA A 152 -8.23 -1.49 -28.85
CA ALA A 152 -7.77 -0.67 -29.97
C ALA A 152 -6.34 -1.01 -30.43
N TRP A 153 -6.08 -2.28 -30.73
CA TRP A 153 -4.78 -2.70 -31.28
C TRP A 153 -4.50 -2.03 -32.64
N PRO A 154 -3.23 -1.74 -32.98
CA PRO A 154 -2.88 -1.00 -34.19
C PRO A 154 -3.44 -1.63 -35.46
N ASN A 155 -3.36 -2.96 -35.62
CA ASN A 155 -3.92 -3.69 -36.76
C ASN A 155 -5.44 -3.45 -36.92
N ARG A 156 -6.19 -3.47 -35.82
CA ARG A 156 -7.64 -3.23 -35.80
C ARG A 156 -7.97 -1.78 -36.13
N VAL A 157 -7.24 -0.82 -35.56
CA VAL A 157 -7.43 0.60 -35.85
C VAL A 157 -7.13 0.89 -37.32
N ARG A 158 -6.06 0.33 -37.89
CA ARG A 158 -5.73 0.44 -39.33
C ARG A 158 -6.84 -0.12 -40.23
N LEU A 159 -7.35 -1.31 -39.92
CA LEU A 159 -8.43 -1.94 -40.68
C LEU A 159 -9.71 -1.11 -40.61
N LEU A 160 -10.16 -0.73 -39.40
CA LEU A 160 -11.38 0.05 -39.21
C LEU A 160 -11.30 1.42 -39.88
N ARG A 161 -10.15 2.10 -39.81
CA ARG A 161 -9.92 3.37 -40.52
C ARG A 161 -10.08 3.21 -42.02
N SER A 162 -9.52 2.14 -42.59
CA SER A 162 -9.65 1.86 -44.03
C SER A 162 -11.09 1.53 -44.41
N LEU A 163 -11.78 0.70 -43.63
CA LEU A 163 -13.19 0.37 -43.87
C LEU A 163 -14.10 1.61 -43.80
N LEU A 164 -13.92 2.49 -42.82
CA LEU A 164 -14.67 3.76 -42.73
C LEU A 164 -14.43 4.67 -43.93
N ARG A 165 -13.22 4.65 -44.50
CA ARG A 165 -12.87 5.44 -45.68
C ARG A 165 -13.49 4.86 -46.95
N ASP A 166 -13.50 3.53 -47.11
CA ASP A 166 -13.87 2.90 -48.38
C ASP A 166 -15.36 2.49 -48.42
N LEU A 167 -16.00 2.32 -47.27
CA LEU A 167 -17.42 1.96 -47.12
C LEU A 167 -18.27 3.12 -46.55
N LYS A 168 -18.07 4.35 -47.06
CA LYS A 168 -18.67 5.58 -46.51
C LYS A 168 -20.21 5.59 -46.42
N ASN A 169 -20.89 4.78 -47.23
CA ASN A 169 -22.35 4.70 -47.28
C ASN A 169 -22.92 3.62 -46.34
N ARG A 170 -22.08 2.95 -45.54
CA ARG A 170 -22.49 1.90 -44.62
C ARG A 170 -22.61 2.42 -43.19
N GLN A 171 -23.56 1.85 -42.43
CA GLN A 171 -23.80 2.22 -41.04
C GLN A 171 -22.88 1.42 -40.10
N PHE A 172 -21.87 2.08 -39.54
CA PHE A 172 -20.94 1.48 -38.59
C PHE A 172 -21.37 1.70 -37.13
N LYS A 173 -21.15 0.68 -36.29
CA LYS A 173 -21.10 0.83 -34.84
C LYS A 173 -19.77 0.31 -34.32
N ILE A 174 -18.97 1.17 -33.71
CA ILE A 174 -17.61 0.84 -33.28
C ILE A 174 -17.49 1.18 -31.80
N GLY A 175 -16.89 0.28 -31.02
CA GLY A 175 -16.46 0.51 -29.64
C GLY A 175 -15.00 0.09 -29.47
N LEU A 176 -14.15 1.01 -29.04
CA LEU A 176 -12.72 0.85 -28.87
C LEU A 176 -12.30 1.20 -27.45
N MET A 177 -11.52 0.30 -26.87
CA MET A 177 -10.87 0.50 -25.60
C MET A 177 -9.38 0.80 -25.82
N PRO A 178 -8.84 1.92 -25.30
CA PRO A 178 -7.42 2.22 -25.37
C PRO A 178 -6.54 1.10 -24.82
N VAL A 179 -5.37 0.93 -25.44
CA VAL A 179 -4.34 -0.04 -25.07
C VAL A 179 -3.05 0.74 -24.86
N GLY A 180 -2.66 0.94 -23.59
CA GLY A 180 -1.56 1.84 -23.24
C GLY A 180 -1.74 3.25 -23.82
N ASP A 181 -0.64 3.88 -24.21
CA ASP A 181 -0.61 5.22 -24.81
C ASP A 181 -0.72 5.20 -26.35
N LEU A 182 -1.17 4.09 -26.95
CA LEU A 182 -1.27 3.96 -28.40
C LEU A 182 -2.35 4.91 -28.96
N PRO A 183 -2.03 5.77 -29.94
CA PRO A 183 -2.98 6.74 -30.47
C PRO A 183 -4.10 6.05 -31.26
N ILE A 184 -5.34 6.47 -30.99
CA ILE A 184 -6.53 6.00 -31.73
C ILE A 184 -7.02 7.13 -32.63
N THR A 185 -6.68 7.05 -33.91
CA THR A 185 -7.16 8.02 -34.91
C THR A 185 -8.16 7.36 -35.86
N LEU A 186 -9.43 7.74 -35.76
CA LEU A 186 -10.50 7.38 -36.71
C LEU A 186 -11.15 8.65 -37.28
N PRO A 187 -11.74 8.60 -38.49
CA PRO A 187 -12.43 9.75 -39.09
C PRO A 187 -13.83 9.98 -38.50
N LEU A 188 -13.95 9.93 -37.17
CA LEU A 188 -15.20 10.05 -36.40
C LEU A 188 -14.95 10.83 -35.10
N PRO A 189 -15.96 11.43 -34.46
CA PRO A 189 -15.82 12.01 -33.12
C PRO A 189 -15.47 10.94 -32.08
N GLU A 190 -14.59 11.24 -31.14
CA GLU A 190 -14.14 10.29 -30.10
C GLU A 190 -15.30 9.64 -29.34
N SER A 191 -16.34 10.39 -28.98
CA SER A 191 -17.52 9.87 -28.27
C SER A 191 -18.28 8.77 -29.03
N SER A 192 -18.07 8.63 -30.34
CA SER A 192 -18.71 7.60 -31.16
C SER A 192 -18.03 6.23 -31.07
N TYR A 193 -16.75 6.19 -30.70
CA TYR A 193 -15.95 4.97 -30.64
C TYR A 193 -15.23 4.74 -29.31
N LEU A 194 -14.96 5.75 -28.49
CA LEU A 194 -14.33 5.60 -27.17
C LEU A 194 -15.37 5.36 -26.08
N TRP A 195 -15.90 4.14 -26.01
CA TRP A 195 -16.87 3.75 -24.99
C TRP A 195 -16.76 2.27 -24.65
N ARG A 196 -17.29 1.90 -23.48
CA ARG A 196 -17.34 0.53 -22.97
C ARG A 196 -18.78 0.11 -22.72
N THR A 197 -19.03 -1.19 -22.70
CA THR A 197 -20.36 -1.73 -22.43
C THR A 197 -20.29 -3.11 -21.82
N SER A 198 -21.40 -3.58 -21.24
CA SER A 198 -21.51 -4.92 -20.67
C SER A 198 -21.58 -6.01 -21.75
N SER A 199 -21.34 -7.27 -21.38
CA SER A 199 -21.48 -8.43 -22.28
C SER A 199 -22.90 -8.59 -22.84
N ILE A 200 -23.93 -8.25 -22.06
CA ILE A 200 -25.34 -8.28 -22.49
C ILE A 200 -25.60 -7.25 -23.58
N GLU A 201 -25.07 -6.04 -23.43
CA GLU A 201 -25.20 -4.96 -24.40
C GLU A 201 -24.36 -5.21 -25.65
N PHE A 202 -23.16 -5.80 -25.52
CA PHE A 202 -22.39 -6.29 -26.66
C PHE A 202 -23.25 -7.24 -27.51
N ALA A 203 -23.87 -8.25 -26.90
CA ALA A 203 -24.71 -9.21 -27.61
C ALA A 203 -25.93 -8.55 -28.26
N ARG A 204 -26.55 -7.55 -27.61
CA ARG A 204 -27.64 -6.76 -28.20
C ARG A 204 -27.16 -6.00 -29.44
N LEU A 205 -26.02 -5.32 -29.38
CA LEU A 205 -25.48 -4.55 -30.51
C LEU A 205 -25.02 -5.44 -31.66
N ALA A 206 -24.36 -6.56 -31.35
CA ALA A 206 -23.99 -7.58 -32.33
C ALA A 206 -25.24 -8.13 -33.04
N ASN A 207 -26.27 -8.52 -32.30
CA ASN A 207 -27.54 -9.01 -32.85
C ASN A 207 -28.25 -7.98 -33.74
N ARG A 208 -28.11 -6.69 -33.42
CA ARG A 208 -28.67 -5.57 -34.20
C ARG A 208 -27.81 -5.18 -35.40
N SER A 209 -26.77 -5.95 -35.71
CA SER A 209 -25.81 -5.69 -36.77
C SER A 209 -25.80 -6.81 -37.79
N ARG A 210 -25.75 -6.46 -39.08
CA ARG A 210 -25.71 -7.45 -40.17
C ARG A 210 -24.43 -8.28 -40.11
N ILE A 211 -23.28 -7.62 -39.92
CA ILE A 211 -21.96 -8.25 -39.85
C ILE A 211 -21.25 -7.78 -38.59
N THR A 212 -20.68 -8.71 -37.84
CA THR A 212 -19.79 -8.43 -36.71
C THR A 212 -18.37 -8.89 -37.03
N LEU A 213 -17.42 -7.97 -36.90
CA LEU A 213 -16.00 -8.23 -37.15
C LEU A 213 -15.36 -8.92 -35.93
N ALA A 214 -14.80 -10.12 -36.13
CA ALA A 214 -14.06 -10.86 -35.13
C ALA A 214 -12.56 -10.78 -35.45
N LEU A 215 -11.93 -9.67 -35.03
CA LEU A 215 -10.54 -9.35 -35.39
C LEU A 215 -9.52 -9.93 -34.40
N HIS A 216 -8.42 -10.48 -34.90
CA HIS A 216 -7.30 -10.92 -34.05
C HIS A 216 -6.56 -9.73 -33.43
N ARG A 217 -5.71 -10.02 -32.45
CA ARG A 217 -4.83 -9.05 -31.80
C ARG A 217 -3.43 -9.22 -32.40
N ASP A 218 -2.80 -8.15 -32.85
CA ASP A 218 -1.44 -8.16 -33.40
C ASP A 218 -0.48 -7.56 -32.37
N PHE A 219 0.49 -8.37 -31.92
CA PHE A 219 1.46 -8.04 -30.86
C PHE A 219 2.88 -7.93 -31.38
N THR A 220 3.08 -7.81 -32.69
CA THR A 220 4.41 -7.58 -33.28
C THR A 220 5.09 -6.30 -32.77
N THR A 221 4.36 -5.43 -32.06
CA THR A 221 4.86 -4.25 -31.33
C THR A 221 5.24 -4.52 -29.87
N ASN A 222 5.11 -5.75 -29.35
CA ASN A 222 5.50 -6.11 -27.98
C ASN A 222 7.03 -6.34 -27.92
N PRO A 223 7.76 -5.68 -27.02
CA PRO A 223 9.22 -5.81 -26.89
C PRO A 223 9.74 -7.24 -26.67
N GLU A 224 8.91 -8.19 -26.22
CA GLU A 224 9.30 -9.59 -26.00
C GLU A 224 9.19 -10.48 -27.26
N GLY A 225 8.73 -9.95 -28.40
CA GLY A 225 8.79 -10.66 -29.69
C GLY A 225 7.75 -11.79 -29.86
N PHE A 226 6.71 -11.84 -29.02
CA PHE A 226 5.63 -12.81 -29.18
C PHE A 226 4.88 -12.60 -30.50
N GLY A 227 4.67 -13.70 -31.24
CA GLY A 227 3.92 -13.71 -32.48
C GLY A 227 2.40 -13.55 -32.29
N LEU A 228 1.66 -13.77 -33.36
CA LEU A 228 0.20 -13.80 -33.35
C LEU A 228 -0.33 -14.84 -32.36
N ALA A 229 -1.32 -14.49 -31.54
CA ALA A 229 -2.04 -15.46 -30.70
C ALA A 229 -2.63 -16.56 -31.58
N SER A 230 -2.49 -17.82 -31.16
CA SER A 230 -2.93 -18.97 -31.97
C SER A 230 -4.43 -19.19 -31.93
N THR A 231 -5.09 -18.72 -30.88
CA THR A 231 -6.51 -18.96 -30.60
C THR A 231 -7.37 -17.72 -30.83
N PRO A 232 -8.57 -17.85 -31.45
CA PRO A 232 -9.43 -16.70 -31.74
C PRO A 232 -9.96 -16.02 -30.47
N PRO A 233 -10.29 -14.72 -30.56
CA PRO A 233 -10.83 -13.98 -29.42
C PRO A 233 -12.23 -14.49 -29.02
N PRO A 234 -12.64 -14.33 -27.75
CA PRO A 234 -13.94 -14.78 -27.26
C PRO A 234 -15.12 -14.17 -28.02
N ARG A 235 -14.92 -12.95 -28.56
CA ARG A 235 -15.88 -12.23 -29.41
C ARG A 235 -16.39 -13.04 -30.60
N LEU A 236 -15.63 -14.02 -31.09
CA LEU A 236 -16.08 -14.95 -32.12
C LEU A 236 -17.28 -15.79 -31.65
N PHE A 237 -17.16 -16.45 -30.49
CA PHE A 237 -18.22 -17.29 -29.91
C PHE A 237 -19.41 -16.46 -29.41
N GLU A 238 -19.13 -15.29 -28.83
CA GLU A 238 -20.16 -14.40 -28.32
C GLU A 238 -21.03 -13.82 -29.44
N ALA A 239 -20.42 -13.44 -30.57
CA ALA A 239 -21.15 -12.99 -31.75
C ALA A 239 -21.97 -14.13 -32.35
N ALA A 240 -21.46 -15.36 -32.38
CA ALA A 240 -22.21 -16.52 -32.84
C ALA A 240 -23.48 -16.72 -31.99
N LEU A 241 -23.35 -16.69 -30.66
CA LEU A 241 -24.51 -16.76 -29.76
C LEU A 241 -25.46 -15.56 -29.90
N ALA A 242 -24.94 -14.37 -30.19
CA ALA A 242 -25.76 -13.18 -30.47
C ALA A 242 -26.52 -13.28 -31.80
N GLY A 243 -26.28 -14.28 -32.64
CA GLY A 243 -27.07 -14.52 -33.85
C GLY A 243 -26.79 -13.51 -34.97
N THR A 244 -25.55 -13.05 -35.09
CA THR A 244 -25.06 -12.21 -36.20
C THR A 244 -24.09 -12.99 -37.08
N LEU A 245 -23.70 -12.47 -38.24
CA LEU A 245 -22.70 -13.09 -39.12
C LEU A 245 -21.30 -12.67 -38.64
N GLN A 246 -20.39 -13.62 -38.41
CA GLN A 246 -19.00 -13.31 -38.07
C GLN A 246 -18.15 -13.23 -39.33
N LEU A 247 -17.42 -12.13 -39.47
CA LEU A 247 -16.34 -12.00 -40.45
C LEU A 247 -15.00 -11.91 -39.71
N TYR A 248 -14.08 -12.84 -39.97
CA TYR A 248 -12.82 -12.97 -39.23
C TYR A 248 -11.61 -13.07 -40.16
N ASP A 249 -10.44 -12.72 -39.62
CA ASP A 249 -9.17 -12.76 -40.34
C ASP A 249 -8.55 -14.17 -40.31
N ASN A 250 -8.24 -14.73 -41.49
CA ASN A 250 -7.65 -16.06 -41.63
C ASN A 250 -6.17 -16.13 -41.17
N ALA A 251 -5.59 -15.04 -40.68
CA ALA A 251 -4.29 -15.05 -40.02
C ALA A 251 -4.23 -15.98 -38.81
N VAL A 252 -5.39 -16.34 -38.20
CA VAL A 252 -5.51 -17.27 -37.06
C VAL A 252 -6.13 -18.60 -37.54
N PRO A 253 -5.32 -19.60 -37.96
CA PRO A 253 -5.83 -20.81 -38.62
C PRO A 253 -6.69 -21.69 -37.70
N GLU A 254 -6.44 -21.65 -36.38
CA GLU A 254 -7.20 -22.42 -35.38
C GLU A 254 -8.70 -22.08 -35.40
N THR A 255 -9.08 -20.90 -35.92
CA THR A 255 -10.49 -20.51 -36.06
C THR A 255 -11.32 -21.54 -36.83
N ALA A 256 -10.72 -22.19 -37.83
CA ALA A 256 -11.38 -23.20 -38.65
C ALA A 256 -11.69 -24.51 -37.91
N GLU A 257 -11.09 -24.75 -36.73
CA GLU A 257 -11.40 -25.89 -35.86
C GLU A 257 -12.69 -25.67 -35.05
N TYR A 258 -13.06 -24.42 -34.82
CA TYR A 258 -14.28 -24.05 -34.08
C TYR A 258 -15.49 -23.95 -34.99
N PHE A 259 -15.33 -23.25 -36.12
CA PHE A 259 -16.39 -23.04 -37.08
C PHE A 259 -15.91 -23.29 -38.49
N GLU A 260 -16.74 -23.97 -39.31
CA GLU A 260 -16.39 -24.28 -40.69
C GLU A 260 -16.49 -23.01 -41.58
N PRO A 261 -15.37 -22.54 -42.17
CA PRO A 261 -15.38 -21.34 -43.02
C PRO A 261 -16.28 -21.51 -44.25
N GLY A 262 -17.13 -20.52 -44.52
CA GLY A 262 -18.09 -20.52 -45.62
C GLY A 262 -19.40 -21.29 -45.34
N LYS A 263 -19.49 -22.04 -44.23
CA LYS A 263 -20.74 -22.70 -43.78
C LYS A 263 -21.30 -22.14 -42.48
N GLU A 264 -20.43 -21.65 -41.60
CA GLU A 264 -20.83 -21.11 -40.30
C GLU A 264 -20.30 -19.67 -40.14
N VAL A 265 -19.02 -19.46 -40.43
CA VAL A 265 -18.36 -18.15 -40.34
C VAL A 265 -17.72 -17.78 -41.68
N VAL A 266 -17.36 -16.50 -41.85
CA VAL A 266 -16.71 -16.03 -43.07
C VAL A 266 -15.29 -15.60 -42.74
N SER A 267 -14.30 -16.20 -43.41
CA SER A 267 -12.89 -15.80 -43.32
C SER A 267 -12.55 -14.76 -44.38
N TYR A 268 -11.45 -14.03 -44.22
CA TYR A 268 -10.78 -13.29 -45.30
C TYR A 268 -9.26 -13.32 -45.09
N SER A 269 -8.49 -13.17 -46.16
CA SER A 269 -7.02 -13.18 -46.13
C SER A 269 -6.40 -11.86 -46.60
N SER A 270 -7.21 -10.93 -47.09
CA SER A 270 -6.74 -9.59 -47.48
C SER A 270 -7.79 -8.52 -47.19
N TYR A 271 -7.36 -7.27 -47.13
CA TYR A 271 -8.27 -6.13 -47.01
C TYR A 271 -9.30 -6.07 -48.15
N ARG A 272 -8.85 -6.32 -49.39
CA ARG A 272 -9.71 -6.34 -50.58
C ARG A 272 -10.82 -7.39 -50.44
N GLU A 273 -10.44 -8.61 -50.07
CA GLU A 273 -11.39 -9.70 -49.88
C GLU A 273 -12.35 -9.42 -48.71
N CYS A 274 -11.88 -8.77 -47.64
CA CYS A 274 -12.72 -8.32 -46.54
C CYS A 274 -13.83 -7.38 -47.04
N VAL A 275 -13.49 -6.36 -47.84
CA VAL A 275 -14.46 -5.43 -48.44
C VAL A 275 -15.43 -6.16 -49.38
N GLU A 276 -14.92 -7.02 -50.27
CA GLU A 276 -15.74 -7.80 -51.21
C GLU A 276 -16.75 -8.69 -50.46
N LYS A 277 -16.32 -9.34 -49.37
CA LYS A 277 -17.20 -10.19 -48.54
C LYS A 277 -18.21 -9.39 -47.75
N ILE A 278 -17.84 -8.22 -47.20
CA ILE A 278 -18.78 -7.33 -46.53
C ILE A 278 -19.90 -6.94 -47.49
N GLU A 279 -19.56 -6.42 -48.67
CA GLU A 279 -20.54 -6.00 -49.68
C GLU A 279 -21.41 -7.17 -50.17
N TYR A 280 -20.79 -8.34 -50.41
CA TYR A 280 -21.52 -9.54 -50.79
C TYR A 280 -22.58 -9.93 -49.74
N TYR A 281 -22.20 -10.06 -48.46
CA TYR A 281 -23.14 -10.50 -47.43
C TYR A 281 -24.17 -9.44 -47.02
N LEU A 282 -23.89 -8.15 -47.27
CA LEU A 282 -24.90 -7.10 -47.16
C LEU A 282 -25.96 -7.20 -48.27
N ALA A 283 -25.58 -7.63 -49.48
CA ALA A 283 -26.50 -7.84 -50.60
C ALA A 283 -27.26 -9.18 -50.56
N HIS A 284 -26.84 -10.14 -49.72
CA HIS A 284 -27.41 -11.49 -49.65
C HIS A 284 -27.92 -11.84 -48.24
N PRO A 285 -29.05 -11.25 -47.79
CA PRO A 285 -29.55 -11.41 -46.42
C PRO A 285 -29.89 -12.87 -46.06
N GLU A 286 -30.48 -13.65 -46.96
CA GLU A 286 -30.82 -15.06 -46.68
C GLU A 286 -29.58 -15.90 -46.40
N LYS A 287 -28.50 -15.70 -47.18
CA LYS A 287 -27.23 -16.39 -46.98
C LYS A 287 -26.61 -15.99 -45.63
N ARG A 288 -26.60 -14.69 -45.33
CA ARG A 288 -26.11 -14.13 -44.06
C ARG A 288 -26.86 -14.72 -42.85
N GLU A 289 -28.19 -14.78 -42.92
CA GLU A 289 -29.04 -15.35 -41.88
C GLU A 289 -28.81 -16.85 -41.70
N SER A 290 -28.67 -17.60 -42.80
CA SER A 290 -28.36 -19.03 -42.76
C SER A 290 -27.03 -19.30 -42.05
N LEU A 291 -25.98 -18.53 -42.37
CA LEU A 291 -24.67 -18.66 -41.72
C LEU A 291 -24.74 -18.33 -40.23
N ALA A 292 -25.41 -17.21 -39.88
CA ALA A 292 -25.60 -16.80 -38.49
C ALA A 292 -26.34 -17.87 -37.66
N ARG A 293 -27.39 -18.50 -38.22
CA ARG A 293 -28.08 -19.63 -37.57
C ARG A 293 -27.17 -20.84 -37.41
N ALA A 294 -26.40 -21.20 -38.43
CA ALA A 294 -25.48 -22.33 -38.38
C ALA A 294 -24.40 -22.14 -37.29
N ALA A 295 -23.74 -20.97 -37.27
CA ALA A 295 -22.77 -20.62 -36.25
C ALA A 295 -23.39 -20.60 -34.84
N GLN A 296 -24.58 -20.02 -34.67
CA GLN A 296 -25.26 -20.01 -33.36
C GLN A 296 -25.55 -21.43 -32.86
N GLN A 297 -26.05 -22.31 -33.73
CA GLN A 297 -26.35 -23.70 -33.37
C GLN A 297 -25.08 -24.47 -33.00
N ARG A 298 -23.99 -24.28 -33.75
CA ARG A 298 -22.68 -24.86 -33.42
C ARG A 298 -22.17 -24.34 -32.07
N ALA A 299 -22.24 -23.03 -31.84
CA ALA A 299 -21.80 -22.41 -30.60
C ALA A 299 -22.59 -22.91 -29.37
N LEU A 300 -23.92 -23.04 -29.48
CA LEU A 300 -24.77 -23.57 -28.41
C LEU A 300 -24.45 -25.03 -28.05
N ARG A 301 -24.03 -25.85 -29.03
CA ARG A 301 -23.68 -27.25 -28.78
C ARG A 301 -22.30 -27.42 -28.16
N GLU A 302 -21.30 -26.64 -28.59
CA GLU A 302 -19.88 -26.99 -28.38
C GLU A 302 -19.00 -25.85 -27.85
N HIS A 303 -19.46 -24.61 -27.91
CA HIS A 303 -18.64 -23.43 -27.59
C HIS A 303 -19.28 -22.55 -26.51
N THR A 304 -19.85 -23.20 -25.50
CA THR A 304 -20.36 -22.58 -24.28
C THR A 304 -19.41 -22.80 -23.09
N TYR A 305 -19.49 -21.92 -22.08
CA TYR A 305 -18.79 -22.18 -20.82
C TYR A 305 -19.26 -23.47 -20.15
N ASP A 306 -20.53 -23.85 -20.32
CA ASP A 306 -21.06 -25.16 -19.90
C ASP A 306 -20.22 -26.30 -20.48
N ALA A 307 -19.91 -26.28 -21.79
CA ALA A 307 -19.06 -27.28 -22.42
C ALA A 307 -17.62 -27.26 -21.88
N ARG A 308 -17.06 -26.07 -21.58
CA ARG A 308 -15.72 -25.94 -20.97
C ARG A 308 -15.68 -26.51 -19.55
N ILE A 309 -16.73 -26.29 -18.76
CA ILE A 309 -16.84 -26.86 -17.42
C ILE A 309 -17.00 -28.38 -17.48
N GLN A 310 -17.80 -28.92 -18.40
CA GLN A 310 -17.88 -30.38 -18.58
C GLN A 310 -16.51 -30.99 -18.93
N GLN A 311 -15.69 -30.30 -19.73
CA GLN A 311 -14.31 -30.70 -20.00
C GLN A 311 -13.47 -30.71 -18.71
N ILE A 312 -13.49 -29.62 -17.92
CA ILE A 312 -12.77 -29.53 -16.64
C ILE A 312 -13.18 -30.65 -15.68
N LEU A 313 -14.48 -30.92 -15.54
CA LEU A 313 -15.00 -31.98 -14.66
C LEU A 313 -14.61 -33.38 -15.16
N SER A 314 -14.61 -33.61 -16.48
CA SER A 314 -14.13 -34.85 -17.09
C SER A 314 -12.64 -35.08 -16.82
N ASP A 315 -11.83 -34.04 -16.95
CA ASP A 315 -10.39 -34.10 -16.69
C ASP A 315 -10.09 -34.32 -15.20
N LEU A 316 -10.84 -33.68 -14.30
CA LEU A 316 -10.79 -33.94 -12.86
C LEU A 316 -11.05 -35.41 -12.50
N GLY A 317 -11.94 -36.08 -13.23
CA GLY A 317 -12.20 -37.51 -13.04
C GLY A 317 -11.05 -38.43 -13.47
N LYS A 318 -10.14 -37.96 -14.33
CA LYS A 318 -8.97 -38.70 -14.83
C LYS A 318 -7.73 -38.49 -13.98
N VAL A 319 -7.64 -37.36 -13.28
CA VAL A 319 -6.53 -37.10 -12.36
C VAL A 319 -6.63 -38.11 -11.23
N LYS A 320 -5.57 -38.91 -11.05
CA LYS A 320 -5.39 -39.67 -9.81
C LYS A 320 -5.23 -38.63 -8.71
N ILE A 321 -6.33 -38.31 -8.05
CA ILE A 321 -6.31 -37.60 -6.78
C ILE A 321 -5.51 -38.54 -5.87
N ALA A 322 -4.19 -38.32 -5.76
CA ALA A 322 -3.37 -38.99 -4.76
C ALA A 322 -4.10 -38.78 -3.45
N GLY A 323 -4.62 -39.87 -2.86
CA GLY A 323 -5.86 -39.85 -2.08
C GLY A 323 -5.91 -38.73 -1.05
N SER A 324 -6.49 -37.58 -1.44
CA SER A 324 -6.17 -36.27 -0.86
C SER A 324 -4.66 -36.01 -0.71
N ARG A 325 -4.20 -34.77 -0.89
CA ARG A 325 -3.26 -34.27 0.13
C ARG A 325 -4.03 -34.34 1.45
N ARG A 326 -4.11 -35.53 2.06
CA ARG A 326 -4.41 -35.64 3.49
C ARG A 326 -3.37 -34.71 4.08
N PRO A 327 -3.77 -33.70 4.88
CA PRO A 327 -2.80 -32.84 5.55
C PRO A 327 -1.72 -33.77 6.08
N GLY A 328 -0.49 -33.57 5.59
CA GLY A 328 0.62 -34.49 5.83
C GLY A 328 0.61 -34.87 7.31
N ALA A 329 0.83 -36.17 7.58
CA ALA A 329 0.85 -36.78 8.91
C ALA A 329 1.14 -35.73 9.97
N VAL A 330 0.17 -35.48 10.86
CA VAL A 330 0.18 -34.45 11.92
C VAL A 330 1.63 -34.18 12.29
N ALA A 331 2.19 -33.08 11.77
CA ALA A 331 3.55 -32.69 12.11
C ALA A 331 3.65 -32.76 13.63
N ALA A 332 4.74 -33.35 14.13
CA ALA A 332 4.93 -33.54 15.57
C ALA A 332 4.48 -32.26 16.29
N PRO A 333 3.63 -32.36 17.33
CA PRO A 333 2.89 -31.23 17.86
C PRO A 333 3.87 -30.12 18.23
N ARG A 334 3.98 -29.12 17.35
CA ARG A 334 4.77 -27.93 17.65
C ARG A 334 3.94 -27.04 18.53
N ARG A 335 4.65 -26.34 19.39
CA ARG A 335 4.06 -25.28 20.18
C ARG A 335 3.44 -24.23 19.27
N LYS A 336 2.25 -23.75 19.65
CA LYS A 336 1.51 -22.77 18.86
C LYS A 336 2.16 -21.40 19.01
N ARG A 337 2.29 -20.67 17.91
CA ARG A 337 2.98 -19.38 17.82
C ARG A 337 1.98 -18.25 17.91
N LEU A 338 2.09 -17.45 18.96
CA LEU A 338 1.18 -16.36 19.31
C LEU A 338 1.89 -15.03 19.14
N LEU A 339 1.36 -14.16 18.27
CA LEU A 339 1.90 -12.83 18.07
C LEU A 339 1.09 -11.77 18.83
N PHE A 340 1.75 -11.04 19.72
CA PHE A 340 1.22 -9.84 20.34
C PHE A 340 1.56 -8.62 19.51
N VAL A 341 0.53 -7.91 19.03
CA VAL A 341 0.68 -6.62 18.36
C VAL A 341 0.34 -5.52 19.36
N THR A 342 1.32 -4.68 19.66
CA THR A 342 1.20 -3.66 20.70
C THR A 342 1.87 -2.35 20.32
N HIS A 343 1.49 -1.26 21.00
CA HIS A 343 2.04 0.07 20.76
C HIS A 343 3.31 0.34 21.57
N ASN A 344 3.56 -0.38 22.66
CA ASN A 344 4.69 -0.18 23.57
C ASN A 344 4.96 -1.42 24.47
N ILE A 345 6.08 -1.42 25.20
CA ILE A 345 6.53 -2.49 26.12
C ILE A 345 7.13 -1.93 27.42
N VAL A 346 7.19 -2.71 28.51
CA VAL A 346 7.65 -2.24 29.85
C VAL A 346 9.11 -1.79 29.83
N SER A 347 9.97 -2.48 29.07
CA SER A 347 11.41 -2.16 29.00
C SER A 347 11.72 -0.84 28.27
N ARG A 348 10.71 -0.07 27.82
CA ARG A 348 10.88 1.16 27.03
C ARG A 348 10.01 2.33 27.50
N GLY A 349 10.66 3.39 27.99
CA GLY A 349 10.03 4.71 28.20
C GLY A 349 9.05 4.81 29.36
N HIS A 350 8.08 5.73 29.24
CA HIS A 350 6.93 5.82 30.15
C HIS A 350 5.89 4.78 29.73
N PHE A 351 5.57 3.83 30.62
CA PHE A 351 4.61 2.75 30.39
C PHE A 351 3.41 2.87 31.33
N GLY A 352 2.31 2.20 30.99
CA GLY A 352 1.08 2.16 31.78
C GLY A 352 0.64 0.73 32.11
N GLY A 353 -0.65 0.58 32.44
CA GLY A 353 -1.22 -0.72 32.84
C GLY A 353 -1.28 -1.74 31.72
N VAL A 354 -1.31 -1.32 30.44
CA VAL A 354 -1.39 -2.21 29.28
C VAL A 354 -0.08 -3.01 29.12
N GLU A 355 1.06 -2.33 29.24
CA GLU A 355 2.37 -2.95 29.11
C GLU A 355 2.65 -3.93 30.26
N VAL A 356 2.26 -3.58 31.49
CA VAL A 356 2.36 -4.49 32.64
C VAL A 356 1.48 -5.72 32.44
N TYR A 357 0.24 -5.51 31.99
CA TYR A 357 -0.71 -6.59 31.70
C TYR A 357 -0.20 -7.57 30.63
N GLN A 358 0.23 -7.06 29.48
CA GLN A 358 0.65 -7.92 28.36
C GLN A 358 1.91 -8.73 28.70
N GLU A 359 2.81 -8.20 29.55
CA GLU A 359 4.03 -8.90 29.95
C GLU A 359 3.74 -10.01 30.97
N GLY A 360 2.90 -9.74 31.96
CA GLY A 360 2.40 -10.77 32.88
C GLY A 360 1.71 -11.91 32.12
N LEU A 361 0.87 -11.54 31.14
CA LEU A 361 0.20 -12.48 30.25
C LEU A 361 1.17 -13.27 29.38
N ALA A 362 2.13 -12.61 28.71
CA ALA A 362 3.12 -13.27 27.87
C ALA A 362 3.92 -14.30 28.67
N ARG A 363 4.32 -13.97 29.90
CA ARG A 363 5.05 -14.89 30.80
C ARG A 363 4.27 -16.16 31.09
N LYS A 364 2.99 -16.06 31.46
CA LYS A 364 2.14 -17.23 31.75
C LYS A 364 1.83 -18.04 30.48
N LEU A 365 1.48 -17.36 29.38
CA LEU A 365 1.23 -18.04 28.10
C LEU A 365 2.49 -18.69 27.52
N SER A 366 3.69 -18.22 27.90
CA SER A 366 4.97 -18.85 27.58
C SER A 366 5.21 -20.18 28.31
N GLU A 367 4.18 -20.77 28.93
CA GLU A 367 4.12 -22.18 29.33
C GLU A 367 3.47 -23.08 28.25
N ASN A 368 2.53 -22.55 27.45
CA ASN A 368 1.81 -23.30 26.41
C ASN A 368 2.06 -22.82 24.96
N TYR A 369 2.53 -21.58 24.76
CA TYR A 369 2.73 -20.94 23.45
C TYR A 369 4.16 -20.42 23.25
N ASP A 370 4.59 -20.35 21.99
CA ASP A 370 5.74 -19.53 21.58
C ASP A 370 5.24 -18.10 21.35
N VAL A 371 5.53 -17.19 22.28
CA VAL A 371 5.00 -15.81 22.26
C VAL A 371 6.00 -14.87 21.59
N PHE A 372 5.49 -14.02 20.69
CA PHE A 372 6.23 -12.99 19.97
C PHE A 372 5.60 -11.62 20.21
N PHE A 373 6.39 -10.55 20.13
CA PHE A 373 5.91 -9.17 20.16
C PHE A 373 6.25 -8.43 18.87
N TYR A 374 5.29 -7.68 18.34
CA TYR A 374 5.49 -6.75 17.22
C TYR A 374 5.04 -5.34 17.62
N TYR A 375 5.98 -4.40 17.61
CA TYR A 375 5.76 -3.02 18.09
C TYR A 375 6.72 -2.02 17.43
N ARG A 376 6.43 -0.72 17.58
CA ARG A 376 7.27 0.37 17.07
C ARG A 376 8.45 0.67 18.02
N ASP A 377 9.67 0.78 17.50
CA ASP A 377 10.84 1.16 18.28
C ASP A 377 10.88 2.68 18.57
N ARG A 378 10.77 3.05 19.85
CA ARG A 378 10.83 4.45 20.30
C ARG A 378 12.22 4.90 20.79
N ARG A 379 13.24 4.03 20.82
CA ARG A 379 14.61 4.40 21.29
C ARG A 379 15.29 5.41 20.35
N LYS A 380 14.91 5.41 19.07
CA LYS A 380 15.43 6.37 18.09
C LYS A 380 14.77 7.76 18.21
N ASP A 381 13.66 7.90 18.96
CA ASP A 381 13.00 9.20 19.20
C ASP A 381 13.83 10.13 20.12
N THR A 382 14.66 9.59 21.02
CA THR A 382 15.32 10.37 22.08
C THR A 382 16.55 11.17 21.62
N ARG A 383 17.03 11.01 20.38
CA ARG A 383 18.17 11.80 19.88
C ARG A 383 17.79 13.20 19.38
N ASN A 384 16.50 13.50 19.19
CA ASN A 384 16.03 14.81 18.74
C ASN A 384 14.82 15.28 19.56
N LEU A 385 15.07 15.78 20.78
CA LEU A 385 14.04 16.35 21.67
C LEU A 385 13.27 17.56 21.09
N THR A 386 13.73 18.14 19.99
CA THR A 386 13.03 19.21 19.25
C THR A 386 12.11 18.70 18.13
N ALA A 387 12.08 17.39 17.87
CA ALA A 387 11.32 16.80 16.77
C ALA A 387 10.17 15.90 17.27
N GLN A 388 9.15 16.49 17.91
CA GLN A 388 7.81 15.86 17.99
C GLN A 388 7.09 15.81 16.62
N ARG A 389 7.82 16.00 15.51
CA ARG A 389 7.32 15.87 14.14
C ARG A 389 8.33 15.07 13.32
N GLY A 390 8.08 13.76 13.18
CA GLY A 390 8.79 12.86 12.27
C GLY A 390 9.98 12.10 12.86
N GLY A 391 9.74 11.32 13.91
CA GLY A 391 10.70 10.32 14.42
C GLY A 391 10.75 9.06 13.54
N ASP A 392 11.89 8.37 13.55
CA ASP A 392 12.16 7.15 12.79
C ASP A 392 11.01 6.12 12.90
N ASN A 393 10.69 5.46 11.79
CA ASN A 393 9.53 4.58 11.63
C ASN A 393 9.97 3.11 11.68
N THR A 394 10.75 2.75 12.71
CA THR A 394 11.29 1.41 12.91
C THR A 394 10.32 0.54 13.69
N TYR A 395 10.10 -0.70 13.25
CA TYR A 395 9.30 -1.72 13.94
C TYR A 395 10.19 -2.91 14.24
N VAL A 396 9.91 -3.59 15.36
CA VAL A 396 10.73 -4.70 15.83
C VAL A 396 9.82 -5.88 16.12
N LEU A 397 10.23 -7.04 15.65
CA LEU A 397 9.73 -8.33 16.10
C LEU A 397 10.69 -8.87 17.16
N THR A 398 10.16 -9.30 18.30
CA THR A 398 10.92 -9.95 19.37
C THR A 398 10.29 -11.25 19.82
N ASP A 399 11.05 -12.07 20.56
CA ASP A 399 10.48 -13.11 21.40
C ASP A 399 9.81 -12.53 22.67
N ALA A 400 9.29 -13.41 23.53
CA ALA A 400 8.64 -13.08 24.80
C ALA A 400 9.56 -12.35 25.81
N TYR A 401 10.88 -12.41 25.63
CA TYR A 401 11.88 -11.79 26.50
C TYR A 401 12.48 -10.52 25.86
N TYR A 402 11.81 -9.99 24.83
CA TYR A 402 12.21 -8.81 24.07
C TYR A 402 13.57 -8.94 23.35
N LYS A 403 14.03 -10.16 23.06
CA LYS A 403 15.20 -10.38 22.19
C LYS A 403 14.80 -10.07 20.73
N PRO A 404 15.45 -9.11 20.05
CA PRO A 404 15.13 -8.80 18.65
C PRO A 404 15.36 -10.00 17.73
N LEU A 405 14.36 -10.30 16.92
CA LEU A 405 14.41 -11.30 15.85
C LEU A 405 14.51 -10.64 14.48
N GLU A 406 13.81 -9.52 14.29
CA GLU A 406 13.80 -8.76 13.04
C GLU A 406 13.51 -7.27 13.30
N GLU A 407 14.11 -6.41 12.50
CA GLU A 407 13.92 -4.95 12.54
C GLU A 407 13.54 -4.46 11.13
N LEU A 408 12.46 -3.70 11.05
CA LEU A 408 11.88 -3.19 9.81
C LEU A 408 11.88 -1.66 9.85
N GLU A 409 12.59 -1.02 8.92
CA GLU A 409 12.63 0.44 8.81
C GLU A 409 11.74 0.92 7.66
N PHE A 410 10.82 1.83 7.97
CA PHE A 410 9.91 2.44 6.98
C PHE A 410 10.22 3.94 6.81
N GLY A 411 9.73 4.52 5.71
CA GLY A 411 9.81 5.96 5.46
C GLY A 411 9.01 6.81 6.45
N LYS A 412 9.03 8.13 6.27
CA LYS A 412 8.39 9.14 7.16
C LYS A 412 6.86 9.21 7.05
N GLU A 413 6.18 8.07 6.94
CA GLU A 413 4.72 8.01 6.85
C GLU A 413 4.07 8.27 8.22
N ASN A 414 3.04 9.12 8.25
CA ASN A 414 2.28 9.39 9.47
C ASN A 414 1.30 8.24 9.77
N VAL A 415 1.74 7.29 10.58
CA VAL A 415 0.92 6.14 11.00
C VAL A 415 -0.06 6.42 12.14
N ALA A 416 0.00 7.59 12.77
CA ALA A 416 -0.89 7.88 13.90
C ALA A 416 -2.36 7.99 13.48
N ALA A 417 -2.62 8.37 12.22
CA ALA A 417 -3.96 8.49 11.64
C ALA A 417 -4.20 7.57 10.42
N ALA A 418 -3.29 6.64 10.15
CA ALA A 418 -3.36 5.80 8.95
C ALA A 418 -4.34 4.63 9.14
N LEU A 419 -5.32 4.54 8.24
CA LEU A 419 -6.22 3.37 8.16
C LEU A 419 -5.54 2.22 7.43
N SER A 420 -4.73 2.53 6.41
CA SER A 420 -3.99 1.57 5.58
C SER A 420 -2.64 2.15 5.16
N VAL A 421 -1.62 1.29 5.12
CA VAL A 421 -0.27 1.61 4.65
C VAL A 421 0.28 0.39 3.90
N PRO A 422 0.27 0.38 2.55
CA PRO A 422 0.59 -0.80 1.75
C PRO A 422 1.93 -1.45 2.08
N VAL A 423 3.00 -0.65 2.25
CA VAL A 423 4.34 -1.18 2.54
C VAL A 423 4.38 -1.92 3.89
N LYS A 424 3.64 -1.42 4.88
CA LYS A 424 3.56 -2.04 6.22
C LYS A 424 2.67 -3.28 6.23
N GLU A 425 1.59 -3.28 5.43
CA GLU A 425 0.73 -4.44 5.24
C GLU A 425 1.50 -5.61 4.60
N SER A 426 2.25 -5.32 3.54
CA SER A 426 3.12 -6.28 2.84
C SER A 426 4.22 -6.83 3.75
N ALA A 427 4.90 -5.96 4.51
CA ALA A 427 5.91 -6.39 5.48
C ALA A 427 5.29 -7.25 6.60
N PHE A 428 4.10 -6.87 7.10
CA PHE A 428 3.39 -7.65 8.11
C PHE A 428 2.95 -9.01 7.57
N ALA A 429 2.39 -9.09 6.36
CA ALA A 429 2.04 -10.36 5.70
C ALA A 429 3.26 -11.29 5.53
N THR A 430 4.41 -10.72 5.14
CA THR A 430 5.68 -11.43 5.05
C THR A 430 6.10 -12.01 6.39
N LEU A 431 6.04 -11.20 7.45
CA LEU A 431 6.36 -11.62 8.82
C LEU A 431 5.45 -12.76 9.29
N LEU A 432 4.13 -12.62 9.15
CA LEU A 432 3.18 -13.66 9.54
C LEU A 432 3.48 -15.01 8.88
N THR A 433 3.88 -14.95 7.60
CA THR A 433 4.23 -16.09 6.76
C THR A 433 5.57 -16.72 7.17
N ASN A 434 6.63 -15.91 7.29
CA ASN A 434 7.99 -16.36 7.62
C ASN A 434 8.09 -16.97 9.03
N TYR A 435 7.40 -16.37 10.01
CA TYR A 435 7.39 -16.87 11.38
C TYR A 435 6.28 -17.88 11.65
N LYS A 436 5.45 -18.20 10.66
CA LYS A 436 4.34 -19.17 10.75
C LYS A 436 3.43 -18.90 11.96
N ILE A 437 2.96 -17.67 12.07
CA ILE A 437 2.11 -17.24 13.19
C ILE A 437 0.77 -17.98 13.14
N ASP A 438 0.35 -18.59 14.25
CA ASP A 438 -0.91 -19.36 14.32
C ASP A 438 -2.09 -18.53 14.86
N LEU A 439 -1.81 -17.53 15.69
CA LEU A 439 -2.82 -16.69 16.35
C LEU A 439 -2.21 -15.30 16.59
N ILE A 440 -3.01 -14.25 16.39
CA ILE A 440 -2.59 -12.88 16.66
C ILE A 440 -3.50 -12.27 17.72
N HIS A 441 -2.89 -11.66 18.74
CA HIS A 441 -3.58 -10.89 19.76
C HIS A 441 -3.17 -9.42 19.67
N PHE A 442 -4.09 -8.60 19.19
CA PHE A 442 -3.94 -7.15 19.13
C PHE A 442 -4.29 -6.55 20.49
N HIS A 443 -3.27 -6.09 21.21
CA HIS A 443 -3.43 -5.29 22.43
C HIS A 443 -3.64 -3.81 22.10
N HIS A 444 -3.00 -3.31 21.04
CA HIS A 444 -3.29 -1.96 20.55
C HIS A 444 -2.88 -1.80 19.09
N LEU A 445 -3.64 -0.96 18.38
CA LEU A 445 -3.31 -0.51 17.02
C LEU A 445 -2.78 0.95 16.98
N ILE A 446 -2.40 1.52 18.13
CA ILE A 446 -1.76 2.85 18.13
C ILE A 446 -0.39 2.68 17.48
N HIS A 447 -0.06 3.59 16.56
CA HIS A 447 1.13 3.52 15.71
C HIS A 447 1.16 2.33 14.73
N HIS A 448 0.06 1.60 14.55
CA HIS A 448 -0.08 0.58 13.52
C HIS A 448 -1.23 0.96 12.58
N PRO A 449 -1.14 0.66 11.28
CA PRO A 449 -2.30 0.81 10.41
C PRO A 449 -3.39 -0.16 10.85
N ALA A 450 -4.62 0.31 10.97
CA ALA A 450 -5.71 -0.53 11.47
C ALA A 450 -6.06 -1.69 10.50
N SER A 451 -5.65 -1.59 9.23
CA SER A 451 -5.78 -2.63 8.20
C SER A 451 -5.02 -3.94 8.51
N LEU A 452 -4.06 -3.98 9.44
CA LEU A 452 -3.31 -5.20 9.75
C LEU A 452 -4.22 -6.36 10.22
N VAL A 453 -5.35 -6.05 10.87
CA VAL A 453 -6.37 -7.06 11.24
C VAL A 453 -6.99 -7.71 9.99
N LEU A 454 -7.19 -6.94 8.91
CA LEU A 454 -7.71 -7.46 7.65
C LEU A 454 -6.66 -8.32 6.94
N ILE A 455 -5.39 -7.95 6.99
CA ILE A 455 -4.28 -8.76 6.46
C ILE A 455 -4.24 -10.14 7.12
N ALA A 456 -4.29 -10.19 8.45
CA ALA A 456 -4.38 -11.43 9.21
C ALA A 456 -5.58 -12.29 8.77
N ARG A 457 -6.73 -11.66 8.56
CA ARG A 457 -7.96 -12.35 8.15
C ARG A 457 -7.90 -12.89 6.72
N ILE A 458 -7.35 -12.14 5.77
CA ILE A 458 -7.10 -12.62 4.38
C ILE A 458 -6.23 -13.87 4.42
N LEU A 459 -5.21 -13.84 5.28
CA LEU A 459 -4.35 -14.96 5.58
C LEU A 459 -4.99 -15.94 6.57
N ASN A 460 -6.31 -15.95 6.80
CA ASN A 460 -7.05 -16.86 7.70
C ASN A 460 -6.24 -17.24 8.97
N ILE A 461 -5.63 -16.24 9.61
CA ILE A 461 -4.98 -16.37 10.91
C ILE A 461 -5.97 -15.79 11.93
N PRO A 462 -6.39 -16.58 12.94
CA PRO A 462 -7.36 -16.11 13.92
C PRO A 462 -6.83 -14.88 14.67
N THR A 463 -7.74 -13.96 14.96
CA THR A 463 -7.42 -12.67 15.57
C THR A 463 -8.24 -12.40 16.83
N VAL A 464 -7.56 -11.97 17.89
CA VAL A 464 -8.16 -11.46 19.12
C VAL A 464 -7.81 -9.99 19.26
N VAL A 465 -8.79 -9.14 19.60
CA VAL A 465 -8.57 -7.72 19.84
C VAL A 465 -9.02 -7.38 21.26
N THR A 466 -8.10 -6.96 22.13
CA THR A 466 -8.47 -6.46 23.47
C THR A 466 -8.60 -4.94 23.44
N LEU A 467 -9.74 -4.44 23.93
CA LEU A 467 -10.07 -3.03 24.00
C LEU A 467 -9.67 -2.48 25.38
N HIS A 468 -8.42 -1.99 25.49
CA HIS A 468 -7.88 -1.44 26.73
C HIS A 468 -8.43 -0.05 27.08
N ASP A 469 -8.84 0.71 26.07
CA ASP A 469 -9.37 2.07 26.19
C ASP A 469 -10.48 2.34 25.14
N PHE A 470 -10.96 3.58 25.07
CA PHE A 470 -12.01 3.97 24.12
C PHE A 470 -11.46 4.46 22.78
N TRP A 471 -10.18 4.20 22.45
CA TRP A 471 -9.54 4.70 21.24
C TRP A 471 -10.28 4.26 19.97
N VAL A 472 -10.83 3.04 19.94
CA VAL A 472 -11.65 2.55 18.82
C VAL A 472 -12.93 3.37 18.60
N MET A 473 -13.46 4.04 19.63
CA MET A 473 -14.67 4.89 19.56
C MET A 473 -14.34 6.36 19.31
N CYS A 474 -13.22 6.84 19.88
CA CYS A 474 -12.80 8.23 19.82
C CYS A 474 -11.28 8.35 19.94
N ASP A 475 -10.68 9.18 19.08
CA ASP A 475 -9.25 9.52 19.09
C ASP A 475 -8.73 10.06 20.43
N SER A 476 -9.59 10.64 21.27
CA SER A 476 -9.24 11.11 22.62
C SER A 476 -8.96 9.97 23.61
N HIS A 477 -9.32 8.71 23.29
CA HIS A 477 -9.20 7.46 24.07
C HIS A 477 -9.80 7.45 25.49
N ASN A 478 -10.01 8.60 26.11
CA ASN A 478 -10.51 8.78 27.48
C ASN A 478 -11.88 9.45 27.57
N LEU A 479 -12.50 9.82 26.45
CA LEU A 479 -13.85 10.42 26.40
C LEU A 479 -14.01 11.72 27.22
N VAL A 480 -12.91 12.42 27.48
CA VAL A 480 -12.94 13.77 28.04
C VAL A 480 -13.15 14.78 26.90
N ASP A 481 -14.00 15.78 27.06
CA ASP A 481 -14.28 16.81 26.05
C ASP A 481 -13.26 17.98 26.09
N TYR A 482 -13.48 18.98 25.25
CA TYR A 482 -12.65 20.19 25.18
C TYR A 482 -12.82 21.12 26.40
N ARG A 483 -13.82 20.87 27.24
CA ARG A 483 -14.08 21.55 28.52
C ARG A 483 -13.54 20.75 29.71
N GLN A 484 -12.75 19.72 29.44
CA GLN A 484 -12.16 18.83 30.43
C GLN A 484 -13.17 18.04 31.28
N ARG A 485 -14.35 17.72 30.72
CA ARG A 485 -15.37 16.89 31.40
C ARG A 485 -15.66 15.62 30.61
N TYR A 486 -16.19 14.59 31.26
CA TYR A 486 -16.71 13.44 30.53
C TYR A 486 -17.80 13.88 29.55
N CYS A 487 -17.64 13.49 28.27
CA CYS A 487 -18.51 13.97 27.21
C CYS A 487 -19.83 13.21 27.10
N ASP A 488 -19.99 12.08 27.82
CA ASP A 488 -21.12 11.17 27.69
C ASP A 488 -21.41 10.81 26.21
N ILE A 489 -20.36 10.36 25.53
CA ILE A 489 -20.35 10.16 24.07
C ILE A 489 -21.52 9.31 23.55
N ALA A 490 -22.10 8.44 24.39
CA ALA A 490 -23.23 7.61 24.04
C ALA A 490 -24.49 8.43 23.72
N ASN A 491 -24.71 9.49 24.48
CA ASN A 491 -25.94 10.29 24.51
C ASN A 491 -25.78 11.64 23.78
N GLN A 492 -24.62 11.88 23.16
CA GLN A 492 -24.37 13.09 22.38
C GLN A 492 -24.67 12.88 20.89
N PRO A 493 -25.09 13.94 20.16
CA PRO A 493 -25.12 13.91 18.70
C PRO A 493 -23.68 13.90 18.14
N ASP A 494 -23.50 13.33 16.94
CA ASP A 494 -22.18 13.28 16.29
C ASP A 494 -21.56 14.67 16.06
N ALA A 495 -22.40 15.69 15.82
CA ALA A 495 -21.95 17.08 15.70
C ALA A 495 -21.21 17.59 16.96
N ALA A 496 -21.57 17.12 18.14
CA ALA A 496 -20.84 17.46 19.37
C ALA A 496 -19.45 16.82 19.40
N CYS A 497 -19.30 15.61 18.84
CA CYS A 497 -17.99 14.98 18.67
C CYS A 497 -17.12 15.76 17.68
N ASP A 498 -17.69 16.23 16.57
CA ASP A 498 -16.96 17.04 15.58
C ASP A 498 -16.46 18.36 16.19
N ILE A 499 -17.31 19.09 16.92
CA ILE A 499 -16.92 20.31 17.64
C ILE A 499 -15.80 20.01 18.64
N CYS A 500 -15.92 18.94 19.41
CA CYS A 500 -14.93 18.58 20.42
C CYS A 500 -13.57 18.25 19.79
N VAL A 501 -13.57 17.48 18.70
CA VAL A 501 -12.35 17.03 18.02
C VAL A 501 -11.70 18.19 17.26
N ASP A 502 -12.46 19.10 16.67
CA ASP A 502 -11.93 20.34 16.13
C ASP A 502 -11.30 21.20 17.23
N ALA A 503 -12.02 21.44 18.33
CA ALA A 503 -11.54 22.25 19.44
C ALA A 503 -10.24 21.73 20.05
N ARG A 504 -10.19 20.41 20.37
CA ARG A 504 -9.04 19.76 21.04
C ARG A 504 -7.90 19.40 20.09
N LEU A 505 -8.23 18.82 18.95
CA LEU A 505 -7.27 18.12 18.07
C LEU A 505 -7.09 18.82 16.72
N LYS A 506 -7.84 19.89 16.45
CA LYS A 506 -7.78 20.66 15.18
C LYS A 506 -8.05 19.80 13.95
N LYS A 507 -9.00 18.84 14.05
CA LYS A 507 -9.41 17.98 12.92
C LYS A 507 -10.78 18.41 12.39
N LYS A 508 -10.99 18.18 11.09
CA LYS A 508 -12.22 18.54 10.38
C LYS A 508 -13.43 17.70 10.84
N ALA A 509 -14.62 18.25 10.66
CA ALA A 509 -15.87 17.52 10.85
C ALA A 509 -15.90 16.24 9.99
N GLY A 510 -16.48 15.16 10.52
CA GLY A 510 -16.55 13.87 9.84
C GLY A 510 -15.33 12.96 10.05
N THR A 511 -14.21 13.46 10.60
CA THR A 511 -13.04 12.62 10.93
C THR A 511 -13.40 11.43 11.83
N GLN A 512 -14.21 11.64 12.88
CA GLN A 512 -14.63 10.53 13.75
C GLN A 512 -15.58 9.57 13.03
N ALA A 513 -16.42 10.05 12.11
CA ALA A 513 -17.31 9.19 11.34
C ALA A 513 -16.52 8.24 10.42
N ILE A 514 -15.53 8.76 9.67
CA ILE A 514 -14.63 7.94 8.83
C ILE A 514 -13.90 6.91 9.69
N ARG A 515 -13.32 7.36 10.81
CA ARG A 515 -12.63 6.50 11.76
C ARG A 515 -13.54 5.37 12.25
N ARG A 516 -14.73 5.70 12.77
CA ARG A 516 -15.69 4.71 13.29
C ARG A 516 -16.19 3.77 12.21
N ALA A 517 -16.45 4.24 10.99
CA ALA A 517 -16.86 3.39 9.89
C ALA A 517 -15.80 2.32 9.56
N PHE A 518 -14.52 2.70 9.55
CA PHE A 518 -13.45 1.74 9.34
C PHE A 518 -13.29 0.78 10.53
N PHE A 519 -13.32 1.28 11.77
CA PHE A 519 -13.23 0.41 12.95
C PHE A 519 -14.42 -0.53 13.12
N ARG A 520 -15.62 -0.15 12.66
CA ARG A 520 -16.76 -1.07 12.54
C ARG A 520 -16.38 -2.26 11.67
N ARG A 521 -15.71 -2.03 10.53
CA ARG A 521 -15.23 -3.11 9.66
C ARG A 521 -14.12 -3.93 10.33
N ILE A 522 -13.14 -3.29 10.95
CA ILE A 522 -12.06 -3.99 11.66
C ILE A 522 -12.62 -4.91 12.76
N LEU A 523 -13.45 -4.38 13.65
CA LEU A 523 -14.03 -5.14 14.76
C LEU A 523 -15.04 -6.20 14.29
N ALA A 524 -15.75 -5.96 13.19
CA ALA A 524 -16.62 -6.97 12.59
C ALA A 524 -15.85 -8.11 11.92
N GLN A 525 -14.57 -7.93 11.61
CA GLN A 525 -13.72 -8.95 11.00
C GLN A 525 -12.80 -9.67 12.02
N ALA A 526 -12.62 -9.11 13.23
CA ALA A 526 -11.95 -9.81 14.32
C ALA A 526 -12.72 -11.07 14.75
N ASP A 527 -12.00 -12.14 15.08
CA ASP A 527 -12.63 -13.42 15.44
C ASP A 527 -13.05 -13.46 16.92
N ALA A 528 -12.36 -12.72 17.78
CA ALA A 528 -12.78 -12.40 19.14
C ALA A 528 -12.45 -10.95 19.53
N VAL A 529 -13.34 -10.33 20.30
CA VAL A 529 -13.15 -8.99 20.86
C VAL A 529 -13.31 -9.07 22.36
N VAL A 530 -12.25 -8.69 23.09
CA VAL A 530 -12.20 -8.74 24.55
C VAL A 530 -12.31 -7.31 25.09
N ALA A 531 -13.18 -7.09 26.07
CA ALA A 531 -13.19 -5.89 26.88
C ALA A 531 -13.20 -6.26 28.37
N ASN A 532 -12.91 -5.29 29.22
CA ASN A 532 -12.62 -5.57 30.63
C ASN A 532 -13.88 -5.73 31.50
N THR A 533 -15.01 -5.14 31.09
CA THR A 533 -16.30 -5.25 31.80
C THR A 533 -17.49 -5.34 30.84
N PRO A 534 -18.63 -5.90 31.27
CA PRO A 534 -19.86 -5.86 30.48
C PRO A 534 -20.34 -4.44 30.14
N GLY A 535 -20.14 -3.47 31.04
CA GLY A 535 -20.51 -2.07 30.82
C GLY A 535 -19.74 -1.39 29.70
N PHE A 536 -18.51 -1.82 29.42
CA PHE A 536 -17.79 -1.38 28.24
C PHE A 536 -18.56 -1.74 26.96
N PHE A 537 -19.08 -2.96 26.85
CA PHE A 537 -19.85 -3.39 25.68
C PHE A 537 -21.19 -2.65 25.54
N ARG A 538 -21.82 -2.25 26.66
CA ARG A 538 -23.02 -1.39 26.61
C ARG A 538 -22.71 -0.06 25.92
N LEU A 539 -21.58 0.56 26.22
CA LEU A 539 -21.13 1.78 25.54
C LEU A 539 -20.72 1.50 24.09
N LEU A 540 -19.98 0.41 23.85
CA LEU A 540 -19.53 0.01 22.51
C LEU A 540 -20.70 -0.22 21.55
N ALA A 541 -21.82 -0.78 22.05
CA ALA A 541 -23.01 -1.10 21.26
C ALA A 541 -23.65 0.13 20.58
N ARG A 542 -23.43 1.33 21.11
CA ARG A 542 -23.85 2.58 20.46
C ARG A 542 -23.22 2.76 19.08
N PHE A 543 -21.95 2.38 18.94
CA PHE A 543 -21.16 2.59 17.71
C PHE A 543 -21.04 1.31 16.88
N TYR A 544 -20.87 0.16 17.55
CA TYR A 544 -20.56 -1.12 16.93
C TYR A 544 -21.47 -2.24 17.48
N PRO A 545 -22.80 -2.16 17.28
CA PRO A 545 -23.75 -3.15 17.81
C PRO A 545 -23.45 -4.57 17.30
N ASP A 546 -23.09 -4.73 16.02
CA ASP A 546 -22.77 -6.02 15.39
C ASP A 546 -21.55 -6.72 16.04
N THR A 547 -20.69 -5.97 16.71
CA THR A 547 -19.57 -6.52 17.48
C THR A 547 -20.00 -6.73 18.93
N ALA A 548 -20.51 -5.68 19.57
CA ALA A 548 -20.78 -5.65 21.01
C ALA A 548 -21.84 -6.67 21.45
N LEU A 549 -22.80 -6.99 20.58
CA LEU A 549 -23.88 -7.95 20.84
C LEU A 549 -23.62 -9.34 20.26
N SER A 550 -22.44 -9.56 19.67
CA SER A 550 -22.12 -10.85 19.04
C SER A 550 -21.53 -11.85 20.03
N LEU A 551 -21.59 -13.14 19.70
CA LEU A 551 -20.96 -14.23 20.45
C LEU A 551 -19.41 -14.14 20.50
N ARG A 552 -18.81 -13.17 19.79
CA ARG A 552 -17.37 -12.91 19.76
C ARG A 552 -16.95 -11.88 20.81
N ALA A 553 -17.91 -11.22 21.48
CA ALA A 553 -17.64 -10.27 22.53
C ALA A 553 -17.45 -11.01 23.87
N HIS A 554 -16.27 -10.84 24.47
CA HIS A 554 -15.91 -11.48 25.74
C HIS A 554 -15.58 -10.40 26.78
N ALA A 555 -16.34 -10.35 27.87
CA ALA A 555 -16.01 -9.52 29.03
C ALA A 555 -15.06 -10.32 29.94
N ILE A 556 -13.77 -10.01 29.89
CA ILE A 556 -12.73 -10.70 30.68
C ILE A 556 -12.05 -9.65 31.57
N PRO A 557 -12.24 -9.70 32.90
CA PRO A 557 -11.64 -8.76 33.84
C PRO A 557 -10.11 -8.69 33.74
N VAL A 558 -9.53 -7.51 33.95
CA VAL A 558 -8.05 -7.39 34.03
C VAL A 558 -7.58 -8.07 35.32
N PRO A 559 -6.57 -8.95 35.25
CA PRO A 559 -6.10 -9.68 36.42
C PRO A 559 -5.36 -8.77 37.39
N LEU A 560 -5.39 -9.13 38.67
CA LEU A 560 -4.39 -8.66 39.62
C LEU A 560 -3.05 -9.35 39.30
N PRO A 561 -1.93 -8.60 39.13
CA PRO A 561 -0.63 -9.19 38.88
C PRO A 561 -0.22 -10.19 39.97
N ASP A 562 0.42 -11.29 39.59
CA ASP A 562 0.77 -12.39 40.48
C ASP A 562 1.87 -11.95 41.47
N THR A 563 1.48 -11.71 42.73
CA THR A 563 2.38 -11.33 43.85
C THR A 563 3.00 -12.55 44.54
N ALA A 564 2.65 -13.77 44.13
CA ALA A 564 2.80 -15.01 44.89
C ALA A 564 4.19 -15.67 44.90
N ARG A 565 5.30 -14.94 44.65
CA ARG A 565 6.66 -15.48 44.87
C ARG A 565 7.53 -14.67 45.82
N LEU A 566 6.95 -13.81 46.66
CA LEU A 566 7.67 -13.13 47.74
C LEU A 566 6.91 -13.07 49.08
N SER A 567 5.86 -13.86 49.26
CA SER A 567 5.28 -14.11 50.58
C SER A 567 5.46 -15.57 50.95
N ASP A 568 6.15 -15.77 52.07
CA ASP A 568 6.29 -17.01 52.81
C ASP A 568 4.94 -17.77 52.88
N PRO A 569 4.87 -19.10 52.66
CA PRO A 569 3.67 -19.92 52.85
C PRO A 569 3.29 -20.04 54.34
N GLY A 570 2.98 -18.89 54.93
CA GLY A 570 2.65 -18.69 56.34
C GLY A 570 2.14 -17.27 56.67
N SER A 571 1.95 -16.37 55.69
CA SER A 571 1.32 -15.07 55.98
C SER A 571 -0.19 -15.28 56.17
N GLU A 572 -0.54 -15.65 57.39
CA GLU A 572 -1.91 -15.65 57.91
C GLU A 572 -2.60 -14.33 57.56
N LEU A 573 -3.88 -14.43 57.22
CA LEU A 573 -4.82 -13.32 57.12
C LEU A 573 -4.50 -12.30 58.23
N VAL A 574 -4.00 -11.12 57.85
CA VAL A 574 -3.62 -10.04 58.80
C VAL A 574 -4.75 -9.87 59.83
N GLU A 575 -4.49 -10.18 61.10
CA GLU A 575 -5.46 -9.92 62.16
C GLU A 575 -5.75 -8.42 62.23
N LEU A 576 -7.04 -8.06 62.21
CA LEU A 576 -7.46 -6.67 62.40
C LEU A 576 -7.05 -6.22 63.81
N PRO A 577 -6.50 -5.00 63.99
CA PRO A 577 -6.25 -4.46 65.32
C PRO A 577 -7.53 -4.49 66.18
N GLN A 578 -7.41 -4.99 67.42
CA GLN A 578 -8.53 -5.11 68.37
C GLN A 578 -9.30 -3.78 68.57
N GLU A 579 -10.62 -3.88 68.69
CA GLU A 579 -11.63 -2.80 68.73
C GLU A 579 -11.53 -1.78 69.91
N ALA A 580 -10.48 -1.79 70.72
CA ALA A 580 -10.50 -1.21 72.06
C ALA A 580 -10.23 0.32 72.17
N ASN A 581 -10.07 1.09 71.08
CA ASN A 581 -9.73 2.53 71.17
C ASN A 581 -10.62 3.43 70.31
N ARG A 582 -11.90 3.59 70.71
CA ARG A 582 -12.96 4.26 69.94
C ARG A 582 -13.18 5.76 70.19
N ALA A 583 -12.33 6.47 70.94
CA ALA A 583 -12.65 7.86 71.32
C ALA A 583 -12.20 8.97 70.35
N LYS A 584 -11.19 8.75 69.50
CA LYS A 584 -10.73 9.71 68.46
C LYS A 584 -9.98 8.96 67.35
N ARG A 585 -10.67 8.29 66.42
CA ARG A 585 -9.99 7.65 65.28
C ARG A 585 -9.85 8.67 64.15
N ILE A 586 -8.61 8.88 63.71
CA ILE A 586 -8.28 9.58 62.47
C ILE A 586 -8.61 8.64 61.31
N LEU A 587 -9.42 9.07 60.34
CA LEU A 587 -9.72 8.29 59.13
C LEU A 587 -8.55 8.38 58.16
N ARG A 588 -7.94 7.25 57.79
CA ARG A 588 -6.77 7.23 56.88
C ARG A 588 -7.17 6.83 55.47
N VAL A 589 -6.92 7.72 54.51
CA VAL A 589 -7.37 7.60 53.12
C VAL A 589 -6.18 7.42 52.19
N ALA A 590 -6.14 6.29 51.50
CA ALA A 590 -5.13 6.00 50.48
C ALA A 590 -5.59 6.51 49.09
N ILE A 591 -4.72 7.21 48.39
CA ILE A 591 -4.93 7.61 46.98
C ILE A 591 -3.93 6.81 46.14
N LEU A 592 -4.43 5.82 45.40
CA LEU A 592 -3.60 4.85 44.66
C LEU A 592 -3.49 5.19 43.17
N GLY A 593 -2.26 5.21 42.66
CA GLY A 593 -1.92 5.40 41.25
C GLY A 593 -1.43 6.81 40.93
N ASN A 594 -1.20 7.10 39.65
CA ASN A 594 -0.70 8.41 39.23
C ASN A 594 -1.70 9.51 39.59
N PHE A 595 -1.22 10.55 40.27
CA PHE A 595 -2.02 11.71 40.65
C PHE A 595 -2.04 12.72 39.50
N THR A 596 -3.09 12.62 38.68
CA THR A 596 -3.27 13.42 37.46
C THR A 596 -4.68 14.00 37.38
N PHE A 597 -4.86 14.92 36.42
CA PHE A 597 -6.15 15.55 36.16
C PHE A 597 -7.24 14.51 35.90
N GLU A 598 -6.98 13.53 35.03
CA GLU A 598 -7.97 12.52 34.63
C GLU A 598 -8.37 11.60 35.80
N LYS A 599 -7.47 11.41 36.77
CA LYS A 599 -7.70 10.62 37.99
C LYS A 599 -8.40 11.42 39.10
N GLY A 600 -8.82 12.66 38.82
CA GLY A 600 -9.63 13.48 39.71
C GLY A 600 -8.83 14.32 40.69
N ALA A 601 -7.55 14.59 40.42
CA ALA A 601 -6.67 15.37 41.29
C ALA A 601 -7.32 16.68 41.81
N ASP A 602 -7.98 17.46 40.94
CA ASP A 602 -8.67 18.69 41.32
C ASP A 602 -9.75 18.47 42.39
N ASN A 603 -10.55 17.41 42.24
CA ASN A 603 -11.62 17.09 43.19
C ASN A 603 -11.08 16.59 44.51
N ILE A 604 -10.00 15.80 44.47
CA ILE A 604 -9.31 15.36 45.68
C ILE A 604 -8.73 16.59 46.40
N ILE A 605 -8.02 17.48 45.70
CA ILE A 605 -7.46 18.70 46.28
C ILE A 605 -8.55 19.57 46.93
N ARG A 606 -9.68 19.79 46.23
CA ARG A 606 -10.82 20.54 46.79
C ARG A 606 -11.38 19.88 48.05
N ALA A 607 -11.50 18.55 48.07
CA ALA A 607 -11.92 17.80 49.24
C ALA A 607 -10.92 17.92 50.41
N MET A 608 -9.61 17.78 50.14
CA MET A 608 -8.54 17.95 51.14
C MET A 608 -8.58 19.35 51.77
N LYS A 609 -8.72 20.42 50.96
CA LYS A 609 -8.84 21.79 51.48
C LYS A 609 -10.02 21.95 52.44
N GLN A 610 -11.17 21.37 52.10
CA GLN A 610 -12.38 21.45 52.91
C GLN A 610 -12.31 20.59 54.19
N LEU A 611 -11.46 19.56 54.19
CA LEU A 611 -11.27 18.60 55.29
C LEU A 611 -9.96 18.82 56.05
N ARG A 612 -9.26 19.95 55.82
CA ARG A 612 -7.95 20.27 56.40
C ARG A 612 -7.89 20.10 57.92
N ASP A 613 -8.91 20.57 58.62
CA ASP A 613 -9.00 20.53 60.09
C ASP A 613 -9.83 19.35 60.62
N SER A 614 -10.22 18.43 59.75
CA SER A 614 -10.93 17.21 60.12
C SER A 614 -9.94 16.12 60.55
N PRO A 615 -10.31 15.18 61.42
CA PRO A 615 -9.47 14.03 61.78
C PRO A 615 -9.43 13.01 60.63
N ILE A 616 -8.90 13.41 59.48
CA ILE A 616 -8.76 12.62 58.26
C ILE A 616 -7.36 12.87 57.70
N GLU A 617 -6.60 11.79 57.51
CA GLU A 617 -5.25 11.81 56.91
C GLU A 617 -5.31 11.25 55.49
N PHE A 618 -4.61 11.89 54.56
CA PHE A 618 -4.51 11.47 53.16
C PHE A 618 -3.09 11.05 52.84
N THR A 619 -2.92 9.92 52.15
CA THR A 619 -1.61 9.49 51.64
C THR A 619 -1.69 9.21 50.13
N ILE A 620 -0.85 9.88 49.35
CA ILE A 620 -0.74 9.66 47.90
C ILE A 620 0.35 8.61 47.64
N PHE A 621 -0.08 7.46 47.12
CA PHE A 621 0.79 6.38 46.64
C PHE A 621 0.79 6.39 45.11
N GLY A 622 1.85 6.94 44.53
CA GLY A 622 2.01 7.07 43.09
C GLY A 622 2.74 8.34 42.70
N ARG A 623 3.03 8.48 41.39
CA ARG A 623 3.69 9.66 40.87
C ARG A 623 2.72 10.85 40.86
N VAL A 624 3.14 11.98 41.42
CA VAL A 624 2.44 13.26 41.27
C VAL A 624 2.96 13.94 40.01
N ASN A 625 2.07 14.19 39.05
CA ASN A 625 2.45 14.81 37.78
C ASN A 625 2.25 16.33 37.81
N PRO A 626 3.10 17.12 37.13
CA PRO A 626 2.85 18.54 36.94
C PRO A 626 1.48 18.82 36.29
N PRO A 627 0.76 19.87 36.73
CA PRO A 627 1.18 20.92 37.67
C PRO A 627 0.96 20.60 39.17
N TYR A 628 0.46 19.41 39.51
CA TYR A 628 0.01 19.11 40.88
C TYR A 628 1.11 18.96 41.91
N ASP A 629 2.34 18.68 41.47
CA ASP A 629 3.52 18.69 42.34
C ASP A 629 3.71 20.07 42.98
N LYS A 630 3.58 21.13 42.16
CA LYS A 630 3.60 22.51 42.63
C LYS A 630 2.38 22.83 43.49
N ASP A 631 1.17 22.50 43.01
CA ASP A 631 -0.06 22.81 43.75
C ASP A 631 -0.05 22.20 45.16
N LEU A 632 0.33 20.93 45.30
CA LEU A 632 0.36 20.27 46.62
C LEU A 632 1.42 20.85 47.55
N SER A 633 2.59 21.27 47.03
CA SER A 633 3.64 21.88 47.85
C SER A 633 3.29 23.27 48.38
N GLU A 634 2.46 24.04 47.66
CA GLU A 634 2.05 25.38 48.07
C GLU A 634 0.84 25.38 49.02
N LEU A 635 0.09 24.28 49.09
CA LEU A 635 -1.21 24.25 49.78
C LEU A 635 -1.16 24.12 51.31
N ASP A 636 0.01 23.87 51.90
CA ASP A 636 0.21 23.67 53.35
C ASP A 636 -0.91 22.84 54.00
N LEU A 637 -0.97 21.56 53.61
CA LEU A 637 -1.97 20.60 54.09
C LEU A 637 -1.32 19.69 55.16
N PRO A 638 -1.56 19.95 56.48
CA PRO A 638 -0.90 19.21 57.56
C PRO A 638 -1.32 17.74 57.64
N ASN A 639 -2.43 17.39 57.02
CA ASN A 639 -3.00 16.04 56.98
C ASN A 639 -2.72 15.29 55.67
N LEU A 640 -1.77 15.75 54.85
CA LEU A 640 -1.38 15.12 53.59
C LEU A 640 0.04 14.55 53.67
N GLN A 641 0.20 13.30 53.24
CA GLN A 641 1.50 12.65 53.01
C GLN A 641 1.63 12.25 51.54
N ILE A 642 2.81 12.45 50.96
CA ILE A 642 3.14 12.01 49.60
C ILE A 642 4.21 10.92 49.71
N HIS A 643 3.82 9.68 49.46
CA HIS A 643 4.76 8.54 49.46
C HIS A 643 5.58 8.50 48.16
N GLY A 644 4.93 8.76 47.02
CA GLY A 644 5.54 8.60 45.70
C GLY A 644 5.31 7.21 45.10
N PRO A 645 6.00 6.86 44.00
CA PRO A 645 5.79 5.60 43.28
C PRO A 645 6.09 4.37 44.16
N TYR A 646 5.39 3.26 43.89
CA TYR A 646 5.49 2.02 44.65
C TYR A 646 5.63 0.81 43.71
N ARG A 647 6.13 -0.31 44.25
CA ARG A 647 6.01 -1.63 43.62
C ARG A 647 4.77 -2.34 44.15
N VAL A 648 4.04 -3.06 43.30
CA VAL A 648 2.81 -3.78 43.70
C VAL A 648 3.05 -4.73 44.88
N THR A 649 4.25 -5.32 44.96
CA THR A 649 4.68 -6.19 46.08
C THR A 649 4.80 -5.48 47.42
N GLU A 650 4.90 -4.15 47.45
CA GLU A 650 5.03 -3.35 48.68
C GLU A 650 3.66 -2.95 49.26
N LEU A 651 2.60 -3.03 48.44
CA LEU A 651 1.25 -2.58 48.82
C LEU A 651 0.71 -3.22 50.11
N PRO A 652 0.89 -4.53 50.39
CA PRO A 652 0.43 -5.12 51.65
C PRO A 652 1.06 -4.48 52.90
N GLY A 653 2.29 -3.99 52.80
CA GLY A 653 2.94 -3.24 53.87
C GLY A 653 2.46 -1.79 53.93
N LEU A 654 2.44 -1.11 52.78
CA LEU A 654 2.10 0.31 52.68
C LEU A 654 0.64 0.62 53.05
N LEU A 655 -0.29 -0.28 52.74
CA LEU A 655 -1.72 -0.09 52.94
C LEU A 655 -2.24 -0.68 54.25
N ARG A 656 -1.38 -1.32 55.06
CA ARG A 656 -1.76 -2.00 56.30
C ARG A 656 -2.58 -1.14 57.25
N ASP A 657 -2.18 0.13 57.40
CA ASP A 657 -2.75 1.07 58.36
C ASP A 657 -3.81 2.01 57.75
N MET A 658 -4.18 1.79 56.49
CA MET A 658 -5.15 2.60 55.76
C MET A 658 -6.58 2.06 55.92
N ASP A 659 -7.57 2.96 55.95
CA ASP A 659 -8.97 2.58 56.16
C ASP A 659 -9.70 2.36 54.84
N ILE A 660 -9.59 3.33 53.94
CA ILE A 660 -10.28 3.37 52.65
C ILE A 660 -9.34 3.83 51.55
N SER A 661 -9.73 3.58 50.29
CA SER A 661 -9.05 4.13 49.13
C SER A 661 -9.95 5.09 48.34
N LEU A 662 -9.36 6.05 47.63
CA LEU A 662 -10.09 7.04 46.84
C LEU A 662 -9.74 6.95 45.35
N HIS A 663 -10.74 6.72 44.50
CA HIS A 663 -10.61 6.56 43.04
C HIS A 663 -11.68 7.40 42.30
N VAL A 664 -11.48 8.71 42.26
CA VAL A 664 -12.49 9.68 41.78
C VAL A 664 -12.21 10.21 40.37
N SER A 665 -11.82 9.31 39.46
CA SER A 665 -11.53 9.63 38.07
C SER A 665 -12.70 10.39 37.41
N LEU A 666 -12.35 11.35 36.55
CA LEU A 666 -13.32 12.22 35.84
C LEU A 666 -13.93 11.56 34.59
N TRP A 667 -13.35 10.47 34.14
CA TRP A 667 -13.71 9.75 32.93
C TRP A 667 -14.12 8.31 33.27
N PRO A 668 -14.92 7.65 32.41
CA PRO A 668 -15.27 6.25 32.62
C PRO A 668 -14.02 5.41 32.47
N GLU A 669 -13.42 4.93 33.55
CA GLU A 669 -12.32 3.97 33.41
C GLU A 669 -12.81 2.67 32.76
N THR A 670 -11.93 1.99 32.01
CA THR A 670 -12.26 0.69 31.41
C THR A 670 -12.16 -0.46 32.41
N TYR A 671 -11.37 -0.30 33.48
CA TYR A 671 -11.31 -1.27 34.58
C TYR A 671 -10.87 -0.64 35.91
N CYS A 672 -9.73 0.05 35.94
CA CYS A 672 -9.02 0.55 37.13
C CYS A 672 -8.42 -0.57 38.02
N ILE A 673 -7.15 -0.92 37.78
CA ILE A 673 -6.44 -1.99 38.51
C ILE A 673 -6.28 -1.64 40.01
N THR A 674 -6.11 -0.36 40.34
CA THR A 674 -5.90 0.09 41.73
C THR A 674 -7.11 -0.17 42.64
N VAL A 675 -8.32 -0.32 42.07
CA VAL A 675 -9.50 -0.78 42.83
C VAL A 675 -9.36 -2.24 43.24
N SER A 676 -8.85 -3.11 42.35
CA SER A 676 -8.53 -4.49 42.70
C SER A 676 -7.44 -4.57 43.76
N GLU A 677 -6.40 -3.73 43.63
CA GLU A 677 -5.32 -3.62 44.62
C GLU A 677 -5.85 -3.18 45.99
N ALA A 678 -6.79 -2.23 46.05
CA ALA A 678 -7.41 -1.80 47.28
C ALA A 678 -8.18 -2.95 47.97
N TRP A 679 -9.07 -3.63 47.25
CA TRP A 679 -9.81 -4.78 47.79
C TRP A 679 -8.89 -5.91 48.23
N HIS A 680 -7.84 -6.22 47.46
CA HIS A 680 -6.85 -7.23 47.82
C HIS A 680 -6.16 -6.93 49.16
N ASN A 681 -5.90 -5.65 49.43
CA ASN A 681 -5.30 -5.18 50.67
C ASN A 681 -6.35 -4.80 51.74
N ARG A 682 -7.61 -5.22 51.59
CA ARG A 682 -8.73 -5.00 52.52
C ARG A 682 -9.13 -3.54 52.74
N LEU A 683 -8.79 -2.65 51.81
CA LEU A 683 -9.34 -1.30 51.77
C LEU A 683 -10.70 -1.33 51.06
N VAL A 684 -11.57 -0.43 51.47
CA VAL A 684 -12.87 -0.22 50.83
C VAL A 684 -12.80 1.04 49.96
N PRO A 685 -13.08 0.95 48.65
CA PRO A 685 -12.91 2.07 47.74
C PRO A 685 -14.10 3.03 47.77
N VAL A 686 -13.80 4.33 47.68
CA VAL A 686 -14.72 5.40 47.32
C VAL A 686 -14.44 5.80 45.87
N VAL A 687 -15.43 5.67 44.99
CA VAL A 687 -15.24 5.79 43.54
C VAL A 687 -16.22 6.74 42.88
N SER A 688 -15.84 7.31 41.74
CA SER A 688 -16.80 7.99 40.84
C SER A 688 -17.78 6.97 40.25
N ASP A 689 -19.08 7.27 40.24
CA ASP A 689 -20.14 6.44 39.64
C ASP A 689 -20.17 6.56 38.11
N ILE A 690 -19.09 6.09 37.48
CA ILE A 690 -18.89 6.19 36.03
C ILE A 690 -18.03 5.04 35.51
N GLY A 691 -18.38 4.50 34.35
CA GLY A 691 -17.63 3.42 33.71
C GLY A 691 -17.43 2.20 34.60
N ALA A 692 -16.26 1.58 34.53
CA ALA A 692 -15.93 0.40 35.31
C ALA A 692 -15.85 0.67 36.82
N LEU A 693 -15.55 1.90 37.24
CA LEU A 693 -15.54 2.27 38.66
C LEU A 693 -16.94 2.10 39.27
N GLY A 694 -17.94 2.76 38.66
CA GLY A 694 -19.33 2.68 39.09
C GLY A 694 -19.93 1.29 38.89
N GLU A 695 -19.54 0.55 37.85
CA GLU A 695 -20.03 -0.80 37.59
C GLU A 695 -19.52 -1.84 38.60
N ARG A 696 -18.24 -1.75 39.00
CA ARG A 696 -17.59 -2.79 39.83
C ARG A 696 -17.89 -2.63 41.32
N VAL A 697 -18.12 -1.39 41.77
CA VAL A 697 -18.47 -1.11 43.17
C VAL A 697 -19.99 -1.24 43.35
N ALA A 698 -20.44 -1.85 44.44
CA ALA A 698 -21.81 -1.85 44.92
C ALA A 698 -21.89 -0.85 46.09
N HIS A 699 -22.71 0.19 45.94
CA HIS A 699 -22.80 1.30 46.90
C HIS A 699 -23.29 0.80 48.26
N ASP A 700 -22.65 1.25 49.34
CA ASP A 700 -22.93 0.82 50.73
C ASP A 700 -22.72 -0.69 51.00
N GLU A 701 -22.25 -1.47 50.02
CA GLU A 701 -21.98 -2.90 50.18
C GLU A 701 -20.49 -3.22 50.20
N ASN A 702 -19.76 -2.94 49.11
CA ASN A 702 -18.33 -3.25 48.99
C ASN A 702 -17.48 -1.99 48.70
N GLY A 703 -18.11 -0.83 48.80
CA GLY A 703 -17.54 0.48 48.50
C GLY A 703 -18.60 1.58 48.48
N TRP A 704 -18.17 2.81 48.22
CA TRP A 704 -19.05 3.95 48.05
C TRP A 704 -18.88 4.58 46.70
N LYS A 705 -19.99 5.15 46.22
CA LYS A 705 -20.06 5.84 44.94
C LYS A 705 -20.37 7.30 45.18
N VAL A 706 -19.69 8.16 44.44
CA VAL A 706 -19.99 9.60 44.36
C VAL A 706 -20.27 9.96 42.90
N ALA A 707 -21.11 10.96 42.67
CA ALA A 707 -21.28 11.48 41.31
C ALA A 707 -19.92 11.90 40.72
N ALA A 708 -19.71 11.63 39.44
CA ALA A 708 -18.52 12.09 38.74
C ALA A 708 -18.38 13.62 38.87
N ASP A 709 -17.14 14.09 38.98
CA ASP A 709 -16.81 15.50 39.17
C ASP A 709 -17.40 16.17 40.44
N SER A 710 -17.63 15.39 41.51
CA SER A 710 -18.26 15.89 42.76
C SER A 710 -17.32 15.87 43.97
N ALA A 711 -16.53 16.93 44.14
CA ALA A 711 -15.73 17.12 45.36
C ALA A 711 -16.61 17.19 46.63
N GLY A 712 -17.80 17.80 46.55
CA GLY A 712 -18.75 17.86 47.66
C GLY A 712 -19.29 16.48 48.07
N GLY A 713 -19.53 15.60 47.09
CA GLY A 713 -19.92 14.20 47.34
C GLY A 713 -18.81 13.42 48.06
N VAL A 714 -17.54 13.62 47.65
CA VAL A 714 -16.38 13.05 48.35
C VAL A 714 -16.34 13.51 49.80
N VAL A 715 -16.46 14.83 50.05
CA VAL A 715 -16.48 15.39 51.41
C VAL A 715 -17.62 14.79 52.25
N ALA A 716 -18.82 14.65 51.68
CA ALA A 716 -19.97 14.08 52.38
C ALA A 716 -19.74 12.62 52.78
N ILE A 717 -19.23 11.78 51.86
CA ILE A 717 -18.91 10.38 52.14
C ILE A 717 -17.80 10.28 53.19
N LEU A 718 -16.70 11.01 53.04
CA LEU A 718 -15.59 10.96 54.00
C LEU A 718 -16.02 11.40 55.41
N ARG A 719 -16.88 12.42 55.53
CA ARG A 719 -17.47 12.81 56.82
C ARG A 719 -18.39 11.73 57.40
N ARG A 720 -19.23 11.10 56.56
CA ARG A 720 -20.09 9.99 56.98
C ARG A 720 -19.24 8.84 57.53
N LEU A 721 -18.21 8.42 56.82
CA LEU A 721 -17.34 7.31 57.22
C LEU A 721 -16.48 7.62 58.46
N MET A 722 -16.08 8.88 58.61
CA MET A 722 -15.42 9.36 59.82
C MET A 722 -16.35 9.31 61.04
N GLN A 723 -17.63 9.65 60.86
CA GLN A 723 -18.65 9.63 61.93
C GLN A 723 -19.15 8.21 62.23
N HIS A 724 -19.15 7.34 61.22
CA HIS A 724 -19.69 5.98 61.24
C HIS A 724 -18.66 4.95 60.76
N PRO A 725 -17.56 4.73 61.50
CA PRO A 725 -16.50 3.79 61.10
C PRO A 725 -16.97 2.33 61.03
N GLU A 726 -18.09 1.98 61.68
CA GLU A 726 -18.75 0.67 61.56
C GLU A 726 -19.10 0.33 60.10
N LEU A 727 -19.47 1.33 59.30
CA LEU A 727 -19.78 1.14 57.87
C LEU A 727 -18.58 0.64 57.07
N ILE A 728 -17.35 1.03 57.47
CA ILE A 728 -16.11 0.54 56.85
C ILE A 728 -15.92 -0.94 57.18
N ALA A 729 -16.18 -1.34 58.43
CA ALA A 729 -16.05 -2.74 58.84
C ALA A 729 -17.07 -3.64 58.13
N GLU A 730 -18.33 -3.21 58.04
CA GLU A 730 -19.39 -3.92 57.30
C GLU A 730 -19.03 -4.08 55.82
N ALA A 731 -18.60 -2.99 55.16
CA ALA A 731 -18.23 -3.04 53.76
C ALA A 731 -17.00 -3.92 53.47
N ARG A 732 -16.03 -3.95 54.39
CA ARG A 732 -14.88 -4.88 54.33
C ARG A 732 -15.32 -6.33 54.39
N GLN A 733 -16.27 -6.66 55.26
CA GLN A 733 -16.76 -8.02 55.43
C GLN A 733 -17.49 -8.50 54.15
N HIS A 734 -18.37 -7.67 53.60
CA HIS A 734 -19.01 -7.96 52.32
C HIS A 734 -17.99 -8.14 51.20
N ALA A 735 -17.02 -7.22 51.09
CA ALA A 735 -15.97 -7.30 50.07
C ALA A 735 -15.13 -8.58 50.17
N ALA A 736 -14.80 -9.03 51.38
CA ALA A 736 -14.03 -10.26 51.61
C ALA A 736 -14.78 -11.54 51.19
N SER A 737 -16.12 -11.49 51.15
CA SER A 737 -16.96 -12.62 50.74
C SER A 737 -17.30 -12.65 49.24
N ALA A 738 -16.94 -11.60 48.49
CA ALA A 738 -17.30 -11.43 47.09
C ALA A 738 -16.10 -11.69 46.15
N HIS A 739 -16.37 -12.22 44.95
CA HIS A 739 -15.37 -12.31 43.88
C HIS A 739 -15.27 -10.97 43.13
N LEU A 740 -14.32 -10.11 43.51
CA LEU A 740 -14.24 -8.72 43.05
C LEU A 740 -13.21 -8.47 41.93
N TYR A 741 -12.30 -9.41 41.70
CA TYR A 741 -11.26 -9.33 40.69
C TYR A 741 -10.75 -10.74 40.36
N ASP A 742 -10.22 -10.92 39.15
CA ASP A 742 -9.57 -12.18 38.74
C ASP A 742 -8.08 -12.17 39.11
N THR A 743 -7.55 -13.36 39.39
CA THR A 743 -6.11 -13.63 39.43
C THR A 743 -5.54 -13.77 38.00
N GLU A 744 -4.21 -13.67 37.85
CA GLU A 744 -3.54 -13.96 36.55
C GLU A 744 -3.94 -15.33 35.99
N ALA A 745 -4.02 -16.36 36.83
CA ALA A 745 -4.34 -17.72 36.41
C ALA A 745 -5.78 -17.85 35.88
N GLU A 746 -6.76 -17.28 36.57
CA GLU A 746 -8.16 -17.28 36.12
C GLU A 746 -8.33 -16.52 34.81
N HIS A 747 -7.65 -15.38 34.69
CA HIS A 747 -7.67 -14.58 33.47
C HIS A 747 -7.07 -15.34 32.27
N VAL A 748 -5.89 -15.95 32.45
CA VAL A 748 -5.24 -16.77 31.42
C VAL A 748 -6.12 -17.94 31.01
N ALA A 749 -6.75 -18.63 31.96
CA ALA A 749 -7.65 -19.75 31.66
C ALA A 749 -8.85 -19.32 30.79
N LYS A 750 -9.44 -18.15 31.08
CA LYS A 750 -10.52 -17.57 30.27
C LYS A 750 -10.04 -17.23 28.85
N LEU A 751 -8.86 -16.61 28.71
CA LEU A 751 -8.28 -16.30 27.40
C LEU A 751 -7.88 -17.56 26.60
N GLU A 752 -7.27 -18.56 27.24
CA GLU A 752 -6.89 -19.81 26.59
C GLU A 752 -8.10 -20.59 26.08
N THR A 753 -9.26 -20.46 26.73
CA THR A 753 -10.52 -21.00 26.21
C THR A 753 -10.86 -20.36 24.87
N VAL A 754 -10.78 -19.03 24.77
CA VAL A 754 -10.99 -18.30 23.51
C VAL A 754 -9.95 -18.72 22.45
N TYR A 755 -8.67 -18.79 22.81
CA TYR A 755 -7.62 -19.17 21.87
C TYR A 755 -7.78 -20.58 21.32
N ARG A 756 -8.12 -21.52 22.19
CA ARG A 756 -8.34 -22.93 21.81
C ARG A 756 -9.50 -23.09 20.85
N ASP A 757 -10.61 -22.40 21.12
CA ASP A 757 -11.78 -22.40 20.24
C ASP A 757 -11.44 -21.82 18.86
N LEU A 758 -10.69 -20.72 18.81
CA LEU A 758 -10.26 -20.10 17.55
C LEU A 758 -9.28 -21.00 16.79
N LEU A 759 -8.26 -21.54 17.45
CA LEU A 759 -7.28 -22.43 16.82
C LEU A 759 -7.92 -23.74 16.32
N ALA A 760 -8.99 -24.21 16.96
CA ALA A 760 -9.76 -25.37 16.50
C ALA A 760 -10.56 -25.07 15.22
N ARG A 761 -11.11 -23.85 15.08
CA ARG A 761 -11.90 -23.40 13.92
C ARG A 761 -11.03 -23.03 12.72
N HIS A 762 -9.85 -22.45 12.94
CA HIS A 762 -8.96 -21.96 11.88
C HIS A 762 -7.76 -22.91 11.67
N ARG A 763 -8.00 -24.07 11.05
CA ARG A 763 -6.93 -25.05 10.77
C ARG A 763 -5.84 -24.45 9.87
N GLN A 764 -4.60 -24.44 10.37
CA GLN A 764 -3.41 -24.05 9.61
C GLN A 764 -2.87 -25.21 8.76
N PRO A 765 -2.23 -24.95 7.61
CA PRO A 765 -1.52 -25.97 6.85
C PRO A 765 -0.43 -26.65 7.70
N ALA A 766 -0.14 -27.93 7.41
CA ALA A 766 0.86 -28.69 8.15
C ALA A 766 2.30 -28.17 7.90
N ASP A 767 3.18 -28.29 8.90
CA ASP A 767 4.61 -27.96 8.79
C ASP A 767 5.34 -28.96 7.88
N GLY A 768 5.20 -28.74 6.58
CA GLY A 768 5.82 -29.52 5.51
C GLY A 768 5.66 -28.82 4.17
N ASP A 769 4.62 -27.98 4.05
CA ASP A 769 4.48 -26.97 2.99
C ASP A 769 5.38 -25.78 3.30
N THR A 770 6.70 -25.98 3.28
CA THR A 770 7.65 -24.86 3.29
C THR A 770 7.41 -24.00 2.06
N LEU A 771 6.97 -22.77 2.28
CA LEU A 771 7.08 -21.67 1.32
C LEU A 771 8.55 -21.58 0.89
N ARG A 772 8.86 -22.07 -0.31
CA ARG A 772 10.23 -22.15 -0.84
C ARG A 772 10.80 -20.81 -1.30
N ASP A 773 10.08 -19.72 -1.13
CA ASP A 773 10.57 -18.39 -1.50
C ASP A 773 10.32 -17.40 -0.34
N PRO A 774 11.36 -16.98 0.40
CA PRO A 774 11.29 -15.97 1.45
C PRO A 774 11.14 -14.53 0.89
N GLY A 775 10.76 -14.37 -0.37
CA GLY A 775 10.48 -13.06 -0.97
C GLY A 775 9.40 -12.27 -0.23
N LEU A 776 9.48 -10.93 -0.31
CA LEU A 776 8.50 -10.02 0.28
C LEU A 776 7.09 -10.33 -0.26
N SER A 777 6.16 -10.70 0.61
CA SER A 777 4.74 -10.83 0.27
C SER A 777 4.27 -9.50 -0.31
N ARG A 778 3.58 -9.54 -1.46
CA ARG A 778 3.00 -8.32 -2.05
C ARG A 778 1.61 -8.00 -1.50
N LEU A 779 1.10 -8.76 -0.52
CA LEU A 779 -0.28 -8.64 -0.06
C LEU A 779 -0.51 -7.32 0.70
N THR A 780 -1.43 -6.52 0.18
CA THR A 780 -1.90 -5.26 0.76
C THR A 780 -3.43 -5.27 0.85
N LEU A 781 -4.02 -4.24 1.44
CA LEU A 781 -5.49 -4.11 1.46
C LEU A 781 -6.03 -3.80 0.06
N PHE A 782 -5.29 -3.04 -0.76
CA PHE A 782 -5.67 -2.66 -2.13
C PHE A 782 -5.95 -3.89 -3.01
N ASP A 783 -5.12 -4.91 -2.82
CA ASP A 783 -5.13 -6.20 -3.50
C ASP A 783 -6.41 -7.02 -3.29
N THR A 784 -7.16 -6.72 -2.23
CA THR A 784 -8.49 -7.31 -2.03
C THR A 784 -9.59 -6.67 -2.87
N GLY A 785 -9.25 -5.62 -3.63
CA GLY A 785 -10.22 -4.74 -4.28
C GLY A 785 -10.85 -3.72 -3.32
N MET A 786 -10.46 -3.71 -2.05
CA MET A 786 -10.88 -2.66 -1.10
C MET A 786 -10.10 -1.36 -1.36
N VAL A 787 -10.82 -0.32 -1.78
CA VAL A 787 -10.25 1.03 -1.96
C VAL A 787 -10.70 1.90 -0.80
N LEU A 788 -9.73 2.48 -0.09
CA LEU A 788 -9.99 3.46 0.96
C LEU A 788 -9.79 4.86 0.40
N GLN A 789 -10.84 5.68 0.44
CA GLN A 789 -10.74 7.12 0.27
C GLN A 789 -11.52 7.80 1.39
N PRO A 790 -10.86 8.51 2.32
CA PRO A 790 -9.39 8.68 2.47
C PRO A 790 -8.65 7.47 3.07
N ALA A 791 -7.33 7.37 2.85
CA ALA A 791 -6.46 6.35 3.46
C ALA A 791 -6.05 6.67 4.91
N THR A 792 -6.31 7.90 5.37
CA THR A 792 -6.17 8.36 6.75
C THR A 792 -7.53 8.84 7.25
N TRP A 793 -7.80 8.82 8.56
CA TRP A 793 -9.04 9.41 9.08
C TRP A 793 -8.97 10.92 9.31
N SER A 794 -7.78 11.53 9.20
CA SER A 794 -7.57 12.97 9.36
C SER A 794 -7.87 13.79 8.10
N ASP A 795 -7.82 13.17 6.92
CA ASP A 795 -7.93 13.86 5.64
C ASP A 795 -9.36 13.75 5.10
N VAL A 796 -10.26 14.57 5.64
CA VAL A 796 -11.66 14.63 5.17
C VAL A 796 -11.69 15.40 3.84
N PHE A 797 -11.86 14.65 2.74
CA PHE A 797 -12.22 15.07 1.37
C PHE A 797 -11.56 16.36 0.84
N GLU A 798 -10.46 16.23 0.10
CA GLU A 798 -10.23 17.06 -1.08
C GLU A 798 -10.90 16.37 -2.29
N SER A 799 -11.76 17.10 -2.99
CA SER A 799 -12.57 16.63 -4.10
C SER A 799 -11.72 16.20 -5.31
N HIS A 800 -12.04 15.02 -5.85
CA HIS A 800 -11.59 14.37 -7.08
C HIS A 800 -11.08 15.25 -8.25
N ARG A 801 -9.93 14.86 -8.83
CA ARG A 801 -9.76 14.57 -10.27
C ARG A 801 -8.74 13.44 -10.46
N ASP A 802 -9.13 12.47 -11.28
CA ASP A 802 -8.37 11.36 -11.86
C ASP A 802 -7.62 10.40 -10.92
N ALA A 803 -8.16 9.17 -10.92
CA ALA A 803 -7.64 8.04 -10.18
C ALA A 803 -6.41 7.45 -10.89
N ASP A 804 -5.23 7.96 -10.57
CA ASP A 804 -3.98 7.23 -10.81
C ASP A 804 -3.66 6.35 -9.61
N VAL A 805 -3.88 5.05 -9.81
CA VAL A 805 -3.40 3.97 -8.95
C VAL A 805 -1.87 3.97 -8.98
N PRO A 806 -1.14 4.02 -7.84
CA PRO A 806 0.31 3.95 -7.88
C PRO A 806 0.76 2.53 -8.31
N PRO A 807 1.57 2.35 -9.36
CA PRO A 807 2.11 1.05 -9.72
C PRO A 807 3.33 0.71 -8.85
N VAL A 808 3.22 -0.35 -8.05
CA VAL A 808 4.24 -0.93 -7.15
C VAL A 808 5.39 -1.63 -7.93
N ARG A 809 5.66 -1.30 -9.20
CA ARG A 809 6.56 -2.09 -10.07
C ARG A 809 8.08 -1.84 -9.93
N ARG A 810 8.59 -1.11 -8.94
CA ARG A 810 10.04 -0.80 -8.81
C ARG A 810 10.69 -1.26 -7.50
N ILE A 811 10.84 -2.57 -7.23
CA ILE A 811 11.74 -3.02 -6.12
C ILE A 811 12.66 -4.23 -6.43
N LEU A 812 12.53 -4.99 -7.53
CA LEU A 812 13.35 -6.22 -7.68
C LEU A 812 14.04 -6.32 -9.05
N ALA A 813 15.28 -5.85 -9.12
CA ALA A 813 16.19 -6.16 -10.23
C ALA A 813 17.66 -5.97 -9.81
N GLY A 814 18.27 -6.99 -9.23
CA GLY A 814 19.72 -7.07 -9.01
C GLY A 814 20.18 -8.51 -9.09
N ASN A 815 20.75 -8.91 -10.24
CA ASN A 815 21.92 -9.81 -10.40
C ASN A 815 22.14 -10.13 -11.91
N ARG A 816 23.38 -9.95 -12.39
CA ARG A 816 23.87 -10.08 -13.79
C ARG A 816 24.49 -11.47 -14.05
N PHE A 817 24.45 -11.93 -15.30
CA PHE A 817 25.42 -12.87 -15.92
C PHE A 817 25.85 -12.29 -17.28
N ILE A 818 27.16 -12.34 -17.60
CA ILE A 818 27.80 -11.72 -18.79
C ILE A 818 28.30 -12.80 -19.75
N SER A 819 28.19 -12.56 -21.07
CA SER A 819 29.03 -13.18 -22.12
C SER A 819 29.23 -12.22 -23.30
N SER A 820 30.41 -12.26 -23.90
CA SER A 820 31.11 -11.19 -24.62
C SER A 820 31.30 -11.44 -26.13
N SER A 821 31.14 -10.40 -26.97
CA SER A 821 31.96 -10.13 -28.18
C SER A 821 31.60 -8.79 -28.86
N ARG A 822 32.60 -7.92 -29.12
CA ARG A 822 32.48 -6.55 -29.69
C ARG A 822 32.83 -6.50 -31.20
N PRO A 823 32.15 -5.68 -32.05
CA PRO A 823 32.64 -5.25 -33.37
C PRO A 823 33.27 -3.83 -33.39
N GLN A 824 34.12 -3.52 -34.39
CA GLN A 824 34.91 -2.28 -34.56
C GLN A 824 34.31 -1.28 -35.59
N LEU A 825 34.63 0.03 -35.47
CA LEU A 825 34.23 1.11 -36.42
C LEU A 825 35.07 1.20 -37.73
N PRO A 826 34.52 1.80 -38.80
CA PRO A 826 35.20 2.12 -40.06
C PRO A 826 35.86 3.52 -40.10
N GLY A 827 37.02 3.60 -40.77
CA GLY A 827 37.55 4.71 -41.60
C GLY A 827 37.55 6.19 -41.14
N ARG A 828 38.76 6.80 -41.15
CA ARG A 828 39.14 8.25 -41.06
C ARG A 828 38.63 9.12 -39.89
N HIS A 829 37.56 8.76 -39.15
CA HIS A 829 37.21 9.42 -37.88
C HIS A 829 37.87 8.79 -36.64
N LYS A 830 38.71 7.75 -36.83
CA LYS A 830 39.48 7.07 -35.76
C LYS A 830 40.31 8.02 -34.89
N SER A 831 40.65 9.22 -35.39
CA SER A 831 41.42 10.23 -34.68
C SER A 831 40.60 11.25 -33.88
N LEU A 832 39.27 11.32 -34.09
CA LEU A 832 38.41 12.38 -33.51
C LEU A 832 37.34 11.87 -32.54
N LEU A 833 36.92 10.60 -32.65
CA LEU A 833 35.92 10.02 -31.76
C LEU A 833 36.46 8.80 -31.01
N ARG A 834 36.25 8.76 -29.69
CA ARG A 834 36.68 7.64 -28.83
C ARG A 834 35.58 6.56 -28.74
N PRO A 835 35.91 5.26 -28.88
CA PRO A 835 34.90 4.19 -28.72
C PRO A 835 34.42 4.09 -27.27
N LEU A 836 33.11 3.96 -27.07
CA LEU A 836 32.55 3.53 -25.78
C LEU A 836 32.54 2.00 -25.66
N PRO A 837 32.65 1.45 -24.44
CA PRO A 837 32.47 0.01 -24.20
C PRO A 837 31.08 -0.46 -24.66
N GLN A 838 31.06 -1.49 -25.52
CA GLN A 838 29.83 -2.17 -25.91
C GLN A 838 29.64 -3.42 -25.06
N GLU A 839 28.56 -3.47 -24.29
CA GLU A 839 28.00 -4.73 -23.78
C GLU A 839 26.78 -5.08 -24.64
N VAL A 840 26.74 -6.28 -25.20
CA VAL A 840 25.55 -6.78 -25.89
C VAL A 840 24.50 -7.11 -24.81
N CYS A 841 23.66 -6.14 -24.45
CA CYS A 841 22.48 -6.40 -23.62
C CYS A 841 21.50 -7.28 -24.42
N GLN A 842 21.33 -8.55 -24.02
CA GLN A 842 20.27 -9.42 -24.57
C GLN A 842 18.87 -9.06 -24.02
N ALA A 843 18.80 -8.18 -23.00
CA ALA A 843 17.57 -7.58 -22.49
C ALA A 843 17.83 -6.10 -22.13
N PRO A 844 16.89 -5.17 -22.36
CA PRO A 844 17.07 -3.77 -22.00
C PRO A 844 17.25 -3.62 -20.48
N PRO A 845 18.23 -2.82 -20.01
CA PRO A 845 18.44 -2.61 -18.58
C PRO A 845 17.20 -1.96 -17.95
N ARG A 846 16.74 -2.49 -16.79
CA ARG A 846 15.56 -2.01 -16.06
C ARG A 846 15.75 -0.62 -15.41
N SER A 847 16.92 0.01 -15.52
CA SER A 847 17.26 1.31 -14.93
C SER A 847 18.01 2.21 -15.92
N GLY A 848 17.48 3.41 -16.21
CA GLY A 848 18.17 4.46 -16.99
C GLY A 848 17.79 4.56 -18.48
N LEU A 849 16.61 4.11 -18.89
CA LEU A 849 16.19 4.11 -20.30
C LEU A 849 16.13 5.53 -20.91
N ALA A 850 16.93 5.78 -21.95
CA ALA A 850 16.80 6.92 -22.86
C ALA A 850 16.18 6.45 -24.18
N TYR A 851 14.86 6.28 -24.24
CA TYR A 851 14.19 5.89 -25.48
C TYR A 851 14.05 7.11 -26.41
N VAL A 852 14.59 7.01 -27.62
CA VAL A 852 14.75 8.12 -28.58
C VAL A 852 14.14 7.74 -29.93
N ASP A 853 12.82 7.61 -30.01
CA ASP A 853 12.13 7.18 -31.23
C ASP A 853 11.70 8.34 -32.13
N ALA A 854 12.67 8.94 -32.86
CA ALA A 854 12.51 9.31 -34.29
C ALA A 854 13.68 10.11 -34.88
N ILE A 855 14.17 9.72 -36.09
CA ILE A 855 14.61 10.64 -37.18
C ILE A 855 14.38 10.08 -38.61
N ASN A 856 13.33 10.54 -39.28
CA ASN A 856 13.38 11.49 -40.42
C ASN A 856 11.97 11.86 -40.89
N GLY A 857 11.18 12.29 -39.92
CA GLY A 857 9.89 12.97 -40.12
C GLY A 857 9.37 13.52 -38.80
N LYS A 858 10.30 14.03 -37.96
CA LYS A 858 10.19 14.43 -36.54
C LYS A 858 8.81 15.03 -36.20
N ALA A 859 8.20 14.66 -35.07
CA ALA A 859 8.53 15.33 -33.82
C ALA A 859 8.84 14.38 -32.66
N CYS A 860 10.09 14.43 -32.20
CA CYS A 860 10.38 14.38 -30.77
C CYS A 860 10.40 15.83 -30.28
N ARG A 861 9.54 16.15 -29.29
CA ARG A 861 9.33 17.51 -28.80
C ARG A 861 10.65 18.15 -28.36
N VAL A 862 10.95 19.32 -28.91
CA VAL A 862 12.02 20.21 -28.43
C VAL A 862 11.78 20.51 -26.95
N GLY A 863 12.69 20.08 -26.07
CA GLY A 863 12.68 20.47 -24.65
C GLY A 863 13.04 19.40 -23.61
N GLN A 864 13.18 18.12 -23.97
CA GLN A 864 13.51 17.06 -22.99
C GLN A 864 15.02 16.75 -23.01
N ALA A 865 15.76 17.30 -22.06
CA ALA A 865 17.11 16.83 -21.75
C ALA A 865 17.04 15.52 -20.95
N ILE A 866 17.82 14.51 -21.32
CA ILE A 866 17.89 13.25 -20.60
C ILE A 866 19.14 13.27 -19.71
N THR A 867 18.95 13.10 -18.40
CA THR A 867 20.07 13.03 -17.46
C THR A 867 20.43 11.60 -17.18
N LEU A 868 21.70 11.29 -17.41
CA LEU A 868 22.25 9.97 -17.18
C LEU A 868 23.40 10.06 -16.18
N ALA A 869 23.29 9.32 -15.08
CA ALA A 869 24.38 9.19 -14.12
C ALA A 869 25.50 8.32 -14.69
N GLY A 870 26.76 8.70 -14.44
CA GLY A 870 27.96 8.11 -15.05
C GLY A 870 28.17 6.59 -14.87
N SER A 871 27.30 5.86 -14.18
CA SER A 871 27.32 4.39 -14.02
C SER A 871 26.15 3.64 -14.69
N GLY A 872 25.31 4.33 -15.49
CA GLY A 872 24.14 3.72 -16.14
C GLY A 872 24.43 3.06 -17.51
N ALA A 873 23.65 2.03 -17.84
CA ALA A 873 23.56 1.47 -19.19
C ALA A 873 22.42 2.13 -19.98
N PHE A 874 22.59 2.31 -21.29
CA PHE A 874 21.60 2.95 -22.17
C PHE A 874 21.31 2.10 -23.42
N SER A 875 20.15 2.33 -24.04
CA SER A 875 19.78 1.83 -25.37
C SER A 875 19.12 2.95 -26.17
N ILE A 876 19.58 3.18 -27.39
CA ILE A 876 19.08 4.16 -28.36
C ILE A 876 18.56 3.38 -29.55
N VAL A 877 17.27 3.48 -29.82
CA VAL A 877 16.61 2.84 -30.96
C VAL A 877 15.91 3.91 -31.76
N GLY A 878 16.09 3.90 -33.08
CA GLY A 878 15.46 4.85 -33.97
C GLY A 878 15.50 4.38 -35.41
N TRP A 879 15.34 5.32 -36.33
CA TRP A 879 15.59 5.12 -37.75
C TRP A 879 16.25 6.39 -38.30
N ALA A 880 17.00 6.27 -39.37
CA ALA A 880 17.62 7.34 -40.15
C ALA A 880 18.02 6.82 -41.54
N PHE A 881 17.91 7.68 -42.54
CA PHE A 881 18.42 7.45 -43.89
C PHE A 881 18.80 8.79 -44.54
N ASP A 882 19.69 8.76 -45.52
CA ASP A 882 20.09 9.95 -46.28
C ASP A 882 18.95 10.39 -47.20
N GLU A 883 18.32 11.53 -46.90
CA GLU A 883 17.22 12.06 -47.69
C GLU A 883 17.63 12.37 -49.15
N LYS A 884 18.89 12.74 -49.40
CA LYS A 884 19.38 13.10 -50.74
C LYS A 884 19.43 11.88 -51.66
N THR A 885 19.94 10.77 -51.15
CA THR A 885 20.07 9.51 -51.90
C THR A 885 18.89 8.57 -51.65
N SER A 886 18.01 8.92 -50.70
CA SER A 886 16.90 8.10 -50.21
C SER A 886 17.33 6.68 -49.85
N SER A 887 18.51 6.53 -49.26
CA SER A 887 19.13 5.25 -48.94
C SER A 887 19.61 5.23 -47.49
N ALA A 888 19.42 4.11 -46.81
CA ALA A 888 20.05 3.84 -45.52
C ALA A 888 21.36 3.08 -45.75
N TYR A 889 22.47 3.57 -45.20
CA TYR A 889 23.76 2.93 -45.41
C TYR A 889 24.02 1.79 -44.42
N PRO A 890 24.70 0.70 -44.83
CA PRO A 890 24.84 -0.52 -44.01
C PRO A 890 25.63 -0.31 -42.72
N GLU A 891 26.61 0.59 -42.73
CA GLU A 891 27.42 0.91 -41.55
C GLU A 891 26.89 2.19 -40.87
N ALA A 892 26.69 2.08 -39.55
CA ALA A 892 25.97 3.09 -38.79
C ALA A 892 26.51 3.16 -37.34
N ALA A 893 26.55 4.35 -36.76
CA ALA A 893 26.97 4.57 -35.38
C ALA A 893 26.28 5.77 -34.74
N VAL A 894 26.06 5.70 -33.43
CA VAL A 894 25.59 6.84 -32.64
C VAL A 894 26.78 7.52 -32.00
N ALA A 895 26.92 8.82 -32.22
CA ALA A 895 27.96 9.67 -31.65
C ALA A 895 27.41 10.61 -30.57
N PHE A 896 28.18 10.76 -29.50
CA PHE A 896 27.98 11.72 -28.42
C PHE A 896 29.03 12.81 -28.60
N VAL A 897 28.63 14.05 -28.83
CA VAL A 897 29.58 15.16 -29.05
C VAL A 897 29.29 16.27 -28.06
N ASN A 898 30.27 16.60 -27.22
CA ASN A 898 30.13 17.69 -26.25
C ASN A 898 30.38 19.06 -26.90
N SER A 899 30.13 20.14 -26.14
CA SER A 899 30.34 21.53 -26.58
C SER A 899 31.80 21.86 -26.91
N GLN A 900 32.75 21.15 -26.30
CA GLN A 900 34.19 21.30 -26.53
C GLN A 900 34.68 20.52 -27.76
N GLY A 901 33.80 19.82 -28.46
CA GLY A 901 34.12 19.05 -29.67
C GLY A 901 34.74 17.68 -29.39
N GLU A 902 34.86 17.26 -28.13
CA GLU A 902 35.18 15.87 -27.81
C GLU A 902 34.00 15.00 -28.17
N GLY A 903 34.27 13.93 -28.90
CA GLY A 903 33.22 13.00 -29.29
C GLY A 903 33.53 11.56 -28.97
N TYR A 904 32.47 10.82 -28.67
CA TYR A 904 32.48 9.40 -28.38
C TYR A 904 31.48 8.73 -29.30
N TYR A 905 31.63 7.43 -29.56
CA TYR A 905 30.67 6.73 -30.40
C TYR A 905 30.39 5.31 -29.92
N ILE A 906 29.28 4.78 -30.41
CA ILE A 906 28.92 3.37 -30.32
C ILE A 906 28.35 2.87 -31.65
N ALA A 907 28.78 1.70 -32.09
CA ALA A 907 28.27 1.10 -33.33
C ALA A 907 26.78 0.78 -33.20
N ALA A 908 26.01 1.08 -34.23
CA ALA A 908 24.58 0.83 -34.29
C ALA A 908 24.27 -0.33 -35.24
N LYS A 909 23.42 -1.26 -34.81
CA LYS A 909 22.93 -2.36 -35.63
C LYS A 909 21.75 -1.88 -36.48
N ARG A 910 21.81 -2.07 -37.80
CA ARG A 910 20.67 -1.78 -38.68
C ARG A 910 19.51 -2.75 -38.46
N LYS A 911 18.29 -2.24 -38.60
CA LYS A 911 17.04 -2.99 -38.54
C LYS A 911 16.15 -2.61 -39.71
N GLU A 912 15.41 -3.60 -40.21
CA GLU A 912 14.34 -3.35 -41.16
C GLU A 912 13.19 -2.59 -40.48
N ARG A 913 12.64 -1.61 -41.18
CA ARG A 913 11.51 -0.77 -40.77
C ARG A 913 10.50 -0.70 -41.90
N GLU A 914 9.62 -1.71 -41.93
CA GLU A 914 8.61 -1.82 -42.98
C GLU A 914 7.62 -0.64 -42.94
N ASP A 915 7.35 -0.08 -41.76
CA ASP A 915 6.54 1.12 -41.58
C ASP A 915 7.17 2.38 -42.22
N ILE A 916 8.50 2.46 -42.28
CA ILE A 916 9.22 3.54 -42.96
C ILE A 916 9.24 3.30 -44.47
N PHE A 917 9.43 2.05 -44.90
CA PHE A 917 9.25 1.67 -46.31
C PHE A 917 7.85 2.04 -46.82
N GLU A 918 6.81 1.66 -46.10
CA GLU A 918 5.40 1.97 -46.43
C GLU A 918 5.16 3.49 -46.50
N LYS A 919 5.80 4.27 -45.62
CA LYS A 919 5.65 5.73 -45.58
C LYS A 919 6.31 6.44 -46.76
N TYR A 920 7.49 6.02 -47.19
CA TYR A 920 8.27 6.72 -48.23
C TYR A 920 8.22 6.04 -49.60
N GLY A 921 7.76 4.78 -49.69
CA GLY A 921 7.58 4.04 -50.93
C GLY A 921 8.88 3.67 -51.67
N LYS A 922 10.03 3.63 -50.98
CA LYS A 922 11.36 3.37 -51.56
C LYS A 922 12.02 2.19 -50.86
N ALA A 923 12.37 1.14 -51.60
CA ALA A 923 12.93 -0.09 -51.03
C ALA A 923 14.26 0.15 -50.28
N GLU A 924 14.99 1.17 -50.72
CA GLU A 924 16.29 1.61 -50.23
C GLU A 924 16.25 2.18 -48.80
N VAL A 925 15.07 2.58 -48.30
CA VAL A 925 14.89 3.06 -46.91
C VAL A 925 14.39 1.97 -45.96
N ARG A 926 14.14 0.75 -46.43
CA ARG A 926 13.67 -0.37 -45.58
C ARG A 926 14.66 -0.67 -44.46
N ASN A 927 15.96 -0.53 -44.70
CA ASN A 927 17.02 -0.74 -43.69
C ASN A 927 17.37 0.52 -42.86
N SER A 928 16.47 1.52 -42.81
CA SER A 928 16.73 2.78 -42.09
C SER A 928 16.71 2.65 -40.57
N GLY A 929 16.15 1.58 -40.00
CA GLY A 929 16.15 1.35 -38.56
C GLY A 929 17.56 1.18 -37.99
N PHE A 930 17.78 1.64 -36.76
CA PHE A 930 19.02 1.40 -36.03
C PHE A 930 18.79 1.18 -34.54
N GLU A 931 19.70 0.44 -33.91
CA GLU A 931 19.76 0.21 -32.47
C GLU A 931 21.20 0.25 -31.96
N ALA A 932 21.47 0.97 -30.87
CA ALA A 932 22.76 1.02 -30.21
C ALA A 932 22.60 0.99 -28.68
N ALA A 933 23.37 0.16 -27.98
CA ALA A 933 23.32 0.06 -26.52
C ALA A 933 24.73 -0.05 -25.90
N GLY A 934 24.98 0.62 -24.79
CA GLY A 934 26.29 0.69 -24.12
C GLY A 934 26.26 1.24 -22.70
N GLU A 935 27.44 1.42 -22.09
CA GLU A 935 27.62 2.01 -20.75
C GLU A 935 28.21 3.43 -20.81
N LEU A 936 27.80 4.28 -19.88
CA LEU A 936 28.17 5.72 -19.84
C LEU A 936 29.48 6.02 -19.10
N ALA A 937 30.06 5.02 -18.43
CA ALA A 937 31.27 5.18 -17.61
C ALA A 937 32.50 5.68 -18.39
N GLY A 938 32.44 5.70 -19.73
CA GLY A 938 33.47 6.23 -20.61
C GLY A 938 33.27 7.70 -21.06
N LEU A 939 32.17 8.37 -20.71
CA LEU A 939 31.91 9.76 -21.04
C LEU A 939 32.35 10.69 -19.90
N THR A 940 32.99 11.82 -20.24
CA THR A 940 33.23 12.89 -19.26
C THR A 940 31.90 13.53 -18.85
N PRO A 941 31.71 13.94 -17.59
CA PRO A 941 30.52 14.69 -17.17
C PRO A 941 30.32 15.95 -18.03
N GLY A 942 29.09 16.23 -18.47
CA GLY A 942 28.79 17.38 -19.32
C GLY A 942 27.58 17.18 -20.24
N PHE A 943 27.28 18.18 -21.07
CA PHE A 943 26.23 18.06 -22.09
C PHE A 943 26.79 17.44 -23.37
N TYR A 944 26.02 16.50 -23.92
CA TYR A 944 26.30 15.87 -25.20
C TYR A 944 25.14 16.07 -26.16
N SER A 945 25.48 16.46 -27.38
CA SER A 945 24.60 16.30 -28.54
C SER A 945 24.69 14.87 -29.06
N LEU A 946 23.53 14.28 -29.33
CA LEU A 946 23.43 12.97 -29.95
C LEU A 946 23.37 13.12 -31.48
N LYS A 947 24.20 12.35 -32.18
CA LYS A 947 24.24 12.30 -33.64
C LYS A 947 24.21 10.85 -34.12
N MET A 948 23.62 10.61 -35.27
CA MET A 948 23.73 9.34 -35.99
C MET A 948 24.65 9.55 -37.19
N ILE A 949 25.60 8.65 -37.40
CA ILE A 949 26.59 8.70 -38.47
C ILE A 949 26.38 7.46 -39.34
N GLU A 950 26.14 7.66 -40.63
CA GLU A 950 26.00 6.61 -41.64
C GLU A 950 27.18 6.67 -42.62
N THR A 951 27.84 5.55 -42.90
CA THR A 951 28.99 5.53 -43.83
C THR A 951 28.50 5.46 -45.28
N ALA A 952 28.53 6.57 -46.01
CA ALA A 952 28.29 6.58 -47.46
C ALA A 952 29.60 6.44 -48.27
N PRO A 953 29.53 6.06 -49.57
CA PRO A 953 30.73 5.79 -50.39
C PRO A 953 31.68 6.98 -50.63
N ALA A 954 31.19 8.22 -50.52
CA ALA A 954 31.97 9.44 -50.75
C ALA A 954 32.32 10.18 -49.45
N GLU A 955 31.32 10.48 -48.62
CA GLU A 955 31.47 11.15 -47.31
C GLU A 955 30.40 10.64 -46.33
N PRO A 956 30.68 10.51 -45.02
CA PRO A 956 29.70 10.05 -44.05
C PRO A 956 28.52 11.02 -43.91
N VAL A 957 27.31 10.48 -43.81
CA VAL A 957 26.09 11.27 -43.58
C VAL A 957 25.85 11.36 -42.09
N VAL A 958 25.71 12.59 -41.57
CA VAL A 958 25.49 12.84 -40.14
C VAL A 958 24.10 13.40 -39.91
N HIS A 959 23.28 12.69 -39.14
CA HIS A 959 21.94 13.09 -38.73
C HIS A 959 21.98 13.60 -37.28
N ASP A 960 21.55 14.83 -37.05
CA ASP A 960 21.42 15.38 -35.70
C ASP A 960 20.14 14.84 -35.04
N LEU A 961 20.31 14.02 -33.99
CA LEU A 961 19.22 13.36 -33.26
C LEU A 961 18.27 14.36 -32.57
N GLY A 962 18.70 15.62 -32.34
CA GLY A 962 17.88 16.64 -31.69
C GLY A 962 17.75 16.45 -30.17
N TYR A 963 18.54 15.55 -29.59
CA TYR A 963 18.59 15.28 -28.15
C TYR A 963 19.85 15.88 -27.53
N ARG A 964 19.69 16.40 -26.30
CA ARG A 964 20.80 16.74 -25.41
C ARG A 964 20.78 15.80 -24.21
N ILE A 965 21.90 15.12 -24.00
CA ILE A 965 22.11 14.28 -22.81
C ILE A 965 22.98 15.06 -21.83
N ILE A 966 22.65 14.98 -20.55
CA ILE A 966 23.51 15.45 -19.47
C ILE A 966 24.13 14.22 -18.82
N VAL A 967 25.44 14.05 -18.95
CA VAL A 967 26.19 13.05 -18.18
C VAL A 967 26.61 13.70 -16.88
N VAL A 968 26.16 13.16 -15.75
CA VAL A 968 26.55 13.65 -14.43
C VAL A 968 27.57 12.73 -13.78
N SER A 969 28.62 13.30 -13.19
CA SER A 969 29.60 12.55 -12.40
C SER A 969 28.90 11.93 -11.19
N PRO A 970 29.20 10.68 -10.80
CA PRO A 970 28.89 10.22 -9.46
C PRO A 970 29.55 11.17 -8.45
N ILE A 971 28.85 11.47 -7.35
CA ILE A 971 29.35 12.34 -6.26
C ILE A 971 30.73 11.83 -5.84
N THR A 972 31.78 12.64 -6.02
CA THR A 972 33.14 12.24 -5.65
C THR A 972 33.26 12.19 -4.12
N ALA A 973 34.03 11.22 -3.63
CA ALA A 973 34.17 10.91 -2.20
C ALA A 973 34.62 12.11 -1.33
N GLY A 974 35.25 13.14 -1.91
CA GLY A 974 35.66 14.36 -1.22
C GLY A 974 34.50 15.22 -0.71
N SER A 975 33.42 15.35 -1.48
CA SER A 975 32.23 16.13 -1.09
C SER A 975 31.37 15.40 -0.04
N ALA A 976 31.42 14.06 -0.03
CA ALA A 976 30.78 13.26 1.00
C ALA A 976 31.44 13.43 2.39
N ALA A 977 32.75 13.68 2.42
CA ALA A 977 33.51 13.88 3.67
C ALA A 977 33.18 15.20 4.39
N LEU A 978 32.63 16.21 3.69
CA LEU A 978 32.27 17.52 4.25
C LEU A 978 30.86 17.56 4.88
N LEU A 979 30.02 16.55 4.65
CA LEU A 979 28.66 16.44 5.21
C LEU A 979 28.62 16.23 6.74
N GLY A 980 29.78 16.07 7.39
CA GLY A 980 29.92 15.93 8.84
C GLY A 980 30.27 17.21 9.62
N ARG A 981 30.49 18.36 8.97
CA ARG A 981 30.83 19.63 9.66
C ARG A 981 29.58 20.46 9.95
N GLY A 982 29.47 21.00 11.17
CA GLY A 982 28.31 21.77 11.63
C GLY A 982 28.22 23.18 11.00
N PRO A 983 27.04 23.84 11.01
CA PRO A 983 26.78 25.09 10.28
C PRO A 983 27.60 26.33 10.73
N GLY A 984 28.38 26.23 11.81
CA GLY A 984 29.10 27.36 12.41
C GLY A 984 30.49 27.65 11.82
N ASP A 985 31.05 26.72 11.05
CA ASP A 985 32.47 26.74 10.63
C ASP A 985 32.68 27.10 9.14
N LEU A 986 31.65 27.63 8.45
CA LEU A 986 31.70 27.86 6.99
C LEU A 986 31.14 29.24 6.60
N LYS A 987 31.87 29.98 5.76
CA LYS A 987 31.34 31.21 5.13
C LYS A 987 30.22 30.85 4.13
N THR A 988 29.03 31.38 4.36
CA THR A 988 27.81 31.05 3.59
C THR A 988 27.54 32.11 2.53
N ALA A 989 27.38 31.69 1.27
CA ALA A 989 26.86 32.52 0.18
C ALA A 989 25.36 32.23 0.03
N ARG A 990 24.51 33.24 0.27
CA ARG A 990 23.05 33.11 0.14
C ARG A 990 22.55 33.75 -1.15
N VAL A 991 21.80 32.99 -1.94
CA VAL A 991 21.10 33.43 -3.15
C VAL A 991 19.59 33.43 -2.81
N GLU A 992 19.00 34.60 -2.58
CA GLU A 992 17.59 34.70 -2.13
C GLU A 992 16.66 35.17 -3.27
N SER A 993 15.90 34.25 -3.88
CA SER A 993 14.63 34.41 -4.62
C SER A 993 14.55 33.69 -5.99
N VAL A 994 13.54 32.82 -6.19
CA VAL A 994 13.03 32.44 -7.52
C VAL A 994 11.51 32.25 -7.48
N GLY A 995 10.78 33.33 -7.74
CA GLY A 995 9.35 33.32 -8.01
C GLY A 995 9.04 34.16 -9.25
N GLY A 996 9.02 33.53 -10.43
CA GLY A 996 8.25 33.98 -11.60
C GLY A 996 8.54 35.32 -12.28
N VAL A 997 9.51 36.15 -11.89
CA VAL A 997 9.81 37.42 -12.60
C VAL A 997 11.31 37.63 -12.78
N THR A 998 11.74 37.88 -14.01
CA THR A 998 13.11 38.26 -14.39
C THR A 998 13.51 39.56 -13.68
N VAL A 999 14.47 39.50 -12.75
CA VAL A 999 15.10 40.68 -12.15
C VAL A 999 16.37 41.02 -12.94
N GLN A 1000 16.60 42.30 -13.18
CA GLN A 1000 17.66 42.84 -14.05
C GLN A 1000 19.06 42.19 -13.87
N ASN A 1001 19.69 41.85 -14.99
CA ASN A 1001 21.02 41.27 -15.15
C ASN A 1001 22.16 42.08 -14.47
N ARG A 1002 22.40 41.89 -13.18
CA ARG A 1002 23.71 42.19 -12.57
C ARG A 1002 24.32 40.91 -12.00
N PRO A 1003 25.56 40.55 -12.36
CA PRO A 1003 26.20 39.34 -11.86
C PRO A 1003 26.40 39.43 -10.35
N LEU A 1004 26.11 38.31 -9.66
CA LEU A 1004 26.33 38.17 -8.22
C LEU A 1004 27.84 38.12 -7.95
N ARG A 1005 28.37 39.02 -7.13
CA ARG A 1005 29.79 38.99 -6.73
C ARG A 1005 29.97 38.17 -5.46
N LEU A 1006 30.73 37.08 -5.52
CA LEU A 1006 31.11 36.27 -4.37
C LEU A 1006 32.53 36.63 -3.91
N PRO A 1007 32.76 36.92 -2.62
CA PRO A 1007 34.11 37.10 -2.10
C PRO A 1007 34.82 35.74 -2.03
N LEU A 1008 36.09 35.66 -2.45
CA LEU A 1008 36.92 34.45 -2.26
C LEU A 1008 36.98 34.03 -0.78
N PRO A 1009 36.50 32.84 -0.39
CA PRO A 1009 36.80 32.26 0.91
C PRO A 1009 37.97 31.28 0.77
N ALA A 1010 38.89 31.27 1.74
CA ALA A 1010 39.91 30.22 1.88
C ALA A 1010 39.33 28.85 2.32
N GLU A 1011 38.00 28.69 2.25
CA GLU A 1011 37.19 27.63 2.87
C GLU A 1011 36.05 27.20 1.92
N PRO A 1012 35.42 26.02 2.13
CA PRO A 1012 34.29 25.56 1.33
C PRO A 1012 33.12 26.55 1.34
N VAL A 1013 32.49 26.76 0.18
CA VAL A 1013 31.35 27.67 0.02
C VAL A 1013 30.05 26.89 0.18
N SER A 1014 29.22 27.33 1.12
CA SER A 1014 27.83 26.88 1.20
C SER A 1014 26.97 27.79 0.31
N ILE A 1015 26.44 27.24 -0.79
CA ILE A 1015 25.45 27.91 -1.65
C ILE A 1015 24.07 27.56 -1.12
N GLU A 1016 23.39 28.53 -0.53
CA GLU A 1016 22.02 28.37 -0.05
C GLU A 1016 21.06 29.18 -0.91
N GLY A 1017 19.91 28.60 -1.25
CA GLY A 1017 18.84 29.31 -1.94
C GLY A 1017 17.49 28.66 -1.71
N TRP A 1018 16.49 29.05 -2.48
CA TRP A 1018 15.20 28.37 -2.50
C TRP A 1018 14.67 28.25 -3.92
N CYS A 1019 13.95 27.17 -4.20
CA CYS A 1019 13.34 26.91 -5.48
C CYS A 1019 11.97 26.25 -5.26
N PHE A 1020 10.95 26.73 -5.98
CA PHE A 1020 9.57 26.32 -5.79
C PHE A 1020 8.88 26.06 -7.14
N ASP A 1021 8.28 24.86 -7.27
CA ASP A 1021 7.31 24.52 -8.31
C ASP A 1021 5.97 24.22 -7.62
N PRO A 1022 4.90 24.99 -7.88
CA PRO A 1022 3.60 24.84 -7.23
C PRO A 1022 2.88 23.53 -7.56
N ASN A 1023 3.31 22.78 -8.58
CA ASN A 1023 2.73 21.49 -8.95
C ASN A 1023 3.43 20.30 -8.27
N LEU A 1024 4.56 20.53 -7.60
CA LEU A 1024 5.20 19.54 -6.76
C LEU A 1024 4.49 19.53 -5.40
N GLN A 1025 4.20 18.34 -4.84
CA GLN A 1025 3.73 18.16 -3.45
C GLN A 1025 4.84 17.64 -2.50
N SER A 1026 6.05 17.40 -3.02
CA SER A 1026 7.27 17.14 -2.25
C SER A 1026 8.47 17.85 -2.89
N GLY A 1027 9.46 18.26 -2.10
CA GLY A 1027 10.70 18.86 -2.64
C GLY A 1027 11.42 17.87 -3.55
N GLY A 1028 11.56 18.20 -4.84
CA GLY A 1028 12.40 17.44 -5.77
C GLY A 1028 13.88 17.56 -5.37
N ASP A 1029 14.71 16.64 -5.85
CA ASP A 1029 16.16 16.76 -5.67
C ASP A 1029 16.63 18.00 -6.44
N VAL A 1030 17.26 18.94 -5.74
CA VAL A 1030 17.81 20.14 -6.36
C VAL A 1030 19.25 19.84 -6.75
N CYS A 1031 19.55 19.96 -8.04
CA CYS A 1031 20.92 19.97 -8.52
C CYS A 1031 21.29 21.39 -8.92
N LEU A 1032 22.45 21.84 -8.49
CA LEU A 1032 23.09 23.04 -9.01
C LEU A 1032 23.95 22.66 -10.19
N VAL A 1033 23.80 23.37 -11.30
CA VAL A 1033 24.64 23.24 -12.49
C VAL A 1033 25.43 24.54 -12.59
N ILE A 1034 26.73 24.45 -12.31
CA ILE A 1034 27.68 25.55 -12.36
C ILE A 1034 28.39 25.42 -13.71
N GLU A 1035 28.13 26.34 -14.61
CA GLU A 1035 28.72 26.39 -15.95
C GLU A 1035 29.76 27.51 -15.97
N ASP A 1036 31.03 27.17 -16.15
CA ASP A 1036 32.10 28.15 -16.31
C ASP A 1036 31.81 29.05 -17.53
N ASP A 1037 31.76 30.36 -17.32
CA ASP A 1037 31.43 31.31 -18.38
C ASP A 1037 32.56 31.43 -19.43
N GLN A 1038 33.78 30.97 -19.12
CA GLN A 1038 34.94 31.06 -20.01
C GLN A 1038 35.09 29.84 -20.92
N ASP A 1039 35.00 28.63 -20.37
CA ASP A 1039 35.26 27.39 -21.12
C ASP A 1039 34.05 26.44 -21.23
N GLY A 1040 32.92 26.81 -20.62
CA GLY A 1040 31.68 26.05 -20.63
C GLY A 1040 31.73 24.76 -19.81
N THR A 1041 32.77 24.55 -19.00
CA THR A 1041 32.88 23.38 -18.12
C THR A 1041 31.75 23.38 -17.10
N ILE A 1042 31.15 22.22 -16.88
CA ILE A 1042 29.97 22.10 -16.02
C ILE A 1042 30.26 21.25 -14.80
N LEU A 1043 30.04 21.86 -13.64
CA LEU A 1043 30.04 21.20 -12.34
C LEU A 1043 28.59 21.03 -11.86
N CYS A 1044 28.15 19.79 -11.71
CA CYS A 1044 26.84 19.48 -11.13
C CYS A 1044 27.00 19.12 -9.65
N VAL A 1045 26.35 19.87 -8.76
CA VAL A 1045 26.40 19.65 -7.31
C VAL A 1045 25.02 19.32 -6.78
N ALA A 1046 24.88 18.17 -6.12
CA ALA A 1046 23.67 17.84 -5.40
C ALA A 1046 23.47 18.81 -4.22
N ALA A 1047 22.31 19.45 -4.16
CA ALA A 1047 21.98 20.32 -3.05
C ALA A 1047 21.12 19.56 -2.02
N THR A 1048 21.48 19.73 -0.75
CA THR A 1048 20.69 19.22 0.37
C THR A 1048 19.48 20.13 0.59
N PRO A 1049 18.25 19.61 0.58
CA PRO A 1049 17.08 20.42 0.87
C PRO A 1049 17.15 20.99 2.31
N VAL A 1050 16.95 22.30 2.47
CA VAL A 1050 16.92 22.99 3.76
C VAL A 1050 15.59 23.71 3.99
N SER A 1051 15.21 23.89 5.26
CA SER A 1051 13.99 24.61 5.59
C SER A 1051 14.20 26.12 5.44
N ARG A 1052 13.28 26.79 4.74
CA ARG A 1052 13.19 28.26 4.64
C ARG A 1052 11.80 28.72 5.11
N PRO A 1053 11.59 28.86 6.43
CA PRO A 1053 10.28 29.16 7.01
C PRO A 1053 9.71 30.50 6.53
N ASP A 1054 10.58 31.46 6.23
CA ASP A 1054 10.28 32.75 5.65
C ASP A 1054 9.67 32.63 4.24
N VAL A 1055 10.26 31.80 3.37
CA VAL A 1055 9.76 31.50 2.02
C VAL A 1055 8.43 30.75 2.10
N ASN A 1056 8.36 29.74 2.97
CA ASN A 1056 7.11 28.99 3.20
C ASN A 1056 5.97 29.90 3.67
N LYS A 1057 6.27 30.88 4.54
CA LYS A 1057 5.30 31.86 5.00
C LYS A 1057 4.86 32.81 3.89
N GLN A 1058 5.79 33.28 3.05
CA GLN A 1058 5.52 34.19 1.94
C GLN A 1058 4.58 33.56 0.91
N PHE A 1059 4.80 32.29 0.54
CA PHE A 1059 3.97 31.58 -0.46
C PHE A 1059 2.84 30.74 0.15
N ARG A 1060 2.55 30.90 1.45
CA ARG A 1060 1.53 30.14 2.19
C ARG A 1060 1.66 28.61 2.04
N LEU A 1061 2.88 28.13 1.89
CA LEU A 1061 3.20 26.70 1.78
C LEU A 1061 3.08 26.05 3.16
N ALA A 1062 2.67 24.77 3.19
CA ALA A 1062 2.62 24.00 4.42
C ALA A 1062 3.99 24.01 5.14
N LYS A 1063 3.98 23.95 6.48
CA LYS A 1063 5.19 24.07 7.34
C LYS A 1063 6.34 23.08 7.03
N GLU A 1064 6.12 22.06 6.18
CA GLU A 1064 7.07 20.98 5.86
C GLU A 1064 7.75 21.11 4.49
N TYR A 1065 7.43 22.13 3.69
CA TYR A 1065 8.10 22.34 2.41
C TYR A 1065 9.56 22.75 2.64
N ARG A 1066 10.52 21.93 2.23
CA ARG A 1066 11.95 22.31 2.18
C ARG A 1066 12.18 23.16 0.94
N ALA A 1067 11.53 24.33 0.90
CA ALA A 1067 11.62 25.26 -0.23
C ALA A 1067 13.06 25.72 -0.45
N GLY A 1068 13.90 25.66 0.59
CA GLY A 1068 15.31 25.95 0.52
C GLY A 1068 16.16 24.77 0.05
N PHE A 1069 17.33 25.05 -0.49
CA PHE A 1069 18.39 24.08 -0.73
C PHE A 1069 19.73 24.65 -0.24
N ARG A 1070 20.67 23.75 0.09
CA ARG A 1070 22.05 24.04 0.47
C ARG A 1070 22.98 23.08 -0.25
N ALA A 1071 23.84 23.58 -1.10
CA ALA A 1071 24.94 22.82 -1.67
C ALA A 1071 26.26 23.26 -1.04
N LEU A 1072 27.11 22.31 -0.67
CA LEU A 1072 28.48 22.59 -0.27
C LEU A 1072 29.37 22.37 -1.49
N VAL A 1073 30.09 23.41 -1.90
CA VAL A 1073 31.03 23.36 -3.03
C VAL A 1073 32.40 23.76 -2.51
N ASP A 1074 33.44 23.01 -2.86
CA ASP A 1074 34.80 23.46 -2.59
C ASP A 1074 35.08 24.71 -3.44
N HIS A 1075 35.62 25.78 -2.84
CA HIS A 1075 35.92 27.00 -3.57
C HIS A 1075 36.92 26.77 -4.71
N ARG A 1076 37.75 25.72 -4.62
CA ARG A 1076 38.72 25.33 -5.65
C ARG A 1076 38.06 24.74 -6.90
N ASP A 1077 36.83 24.24 -6.77
CA ASP A 1077 36.06 23.68 -7.88
C ASP A 1077 35.18 24.74 -8.57
N LEU A 1078 35.13 25.97 -8.04
CA LEU A 1078 34.34 27.07 -8.60
C LEU A 1078 35.15 27.89 -9.62
N PRO A 1079 34.61 28.14 -10.82
CA PRO A 1079 35.21 29.05 -11.78
C PRO A 1079 35.30 30.49 -11.27
N HIS A 1080 36.14 31.28 -11.93
CA HIS A 1080 36.23 32.72 -11.70
C HIS A 1080 34.95 33.48 -12.08
N SER A 1081 34.31 33.06 -13.17
CA SER A 1081 33.00 33.54 -13.60
C SER A 1081 32.21 32.32 -14.03
N PHE A 1082 31.03 32.13 -13.47
CA PHE A 1082 30.17 31.02 -13.82
C PHE A 1082 28.70 31.37 -13.79
N THR A 1083 27.96 30.69 -14.63
CA THR A 1083 26.52 30.67 -14.64
C THR A 1083 26.03 29.55 -13.72
N LEU A 1084 25.35 29.91 -12.65
CA LEU A 1084 24.66 28.98 -11.77
C LEU A 1084 23.22 28.75 -12.27
N ARG A 1085 22.89 27.51 -12.63
CA ARG A 1085 21.52 27.09 -12.94
C ARG A 1085 21.00 26.18 -11.84
N ILE A 1086 19.79 26.46 -11.38
CA ILE A 1086 19.10 25.63 -10.37
C ILE A 1086 18.15 24.71 -11.13
N MET A 1087 18.35 23.41 -10.95
CA MET A 1087 17.59 22.37 -11.63
C MET A 1087 16.81 21.53 -10.62
N LEU A 1088 15.50 21.44 -10.80
CA LEU A 1088 14.66 20.48 -10.08
C LEU A 1088 14.68 19.16 -10.84
N VAL A 1089 15.18 18.11 -10.20
CA VAL A 1089 15.31 16.76 -10.77
C VAL A 1089 14.23 15.87 -10.17
N ARG A 1090 13.47 15.21 -11.04
CA ARG A 1090 12.51 14.16 -10.69
C ARG A 1090 12.96 12.84 -11.33
N PRO A 1091 12.90 11.70 -10.64
CA PRO A 1091 13.28 10.42 -11.21
C PRO A 1091 12.38 10.00 -12.39
N GLY A 1092 12.89 10.11 -13.62
CA GLY A 1092 12.18 9.68 -14.84
C GLY A 1092 11.28 10.73 -15.49
N GLU A 1093 11.33 11.99 -15.04
CA GLU A 1093 10.66 13.13 -15.67
C GLU A 1093 11.69 14.14 -16.21
N PRO A 1094 11.31 15.04 -17.14
CA PRO A 1094 12.22 16.06 -17.67
C PRO A 1094 12.75 16.98 -16.57
N ILE A 1095 14.01 17.41 -16.67
CA ILE A 1095 14.51 18.46 -15.77
C ILE A 1095 13.93 19.81 -16.19
N TYR A 1096 13.37 20.51 -15.21
CA TYR A 1096 12.98 21.91 -15.37
C TYR A 1096 14.07 22.79 -14.76
N ALA A 1097 14.73 23.59 -15.60
CA ALA A 1097 15.58 24.67 -15.12
C ALA A 1097 14.67 25.79 -14.62
N THR A 1098 14.75 26.10 -13.34
CA THR A 1098 13.86 27.09 -12.73
C THR A 1098 14.46 28.50 -12.76
N HIS A 1099 15.79 28.61 -12.78
CA HIS A 1099 16.48 29.90 -12.87
C HIS A 1099 17.95 29.79 -13.27
N GLN A 1100 18.48 30.89 -13.81
CA GLN A 1100 19.89 31.07 -14.17
C GLN A 1100 20.41 32.37 -13.52
N VAL A 1101 21.55 32.30 -12.85
CA VAL A 1101 22.21 33.44 -12.20
C VAL A 1101 23.68 33.47 -12.60
N SER A 1102 24.14 34.55 -13.22
CA SER A 1102 25.58 34.74 -13.47
C SER A 1102 26.29 35.19 -12.19
N VAL A 1103 27.42 34.56 -11.89
CA VAL A 1103 28.19 34.76 -10.66
C VAL A 1103 29.64 35.07 -11.03
N GLN A 1104 30.19 36.13 -10.45
CA GLN A 1104 31.61 36.48 -10.55
C GLN A 1104 32.28 36.34 -9.19
N VAL A 1105 33.42 35.68 -9.14
CA VAL A 1105 34.24 35.56 -7.93
C VAL A 1105 35.25 36.71 -7.92
N ASP A 1106 35.08 37.66 -7.00
CA ASP A 1106 35.96 38.84 -6.89
C ASP A 1106 37.27 38.44 -6.18
N GLN A 1107 38.37 38.45 -6.93
CA GLN A 1107 39.71 38.24 -6.38
C GLN A 1107 40.34 39.58 -5.99
N GLY A 1108 40.19 40.03 -4.74
CA GLY A 1108 41.02 41.16 -4.28
C GLY A 1108 40.56 42.06 -3.14
N GLN A 1109 39.45 41.80 -2.44
CA GLN A 1109 39.07 42.61 -1.26
C GLN A 1109 38.68 41.72 -0.09
N SER A 1110 39.42 41.83 1.03
CA SER A 1110 39.07 41.20 2.30
C SER A 1110 37.90 41.95 2.94
N PHE A 1111 36.67 41.49 2.70
CA PHE A 1111 35.50 41.99 3.40
C PHE A 1111 35.38 41.32 4.78
N GLY A 1112 35.17 42.14 5.82
CA GLY A 1112 35.01 41.68 7.21
C GLY A 1112 33.84 40.71 7.36
N ALA A 1113 33.89 39.87 8.40
CA ALA A 1113 32.93 38.79 8.67
C ALA A 1113 31.49 39.32 8.82
N GLY A 1114 30.79 39.46 7.70
CA GLY A 1114 29.38 39.81 7.63
C GLY A 1114 28.74 39.06 6.46
N SER A 1115 27.65 38.34 6.74
CA SER A 1115 26.82 37.70 5.73
C SER A 1115 26.27 38.73 4.73
N HIS A 1116 26.62 38.61 3.46
CA HIS A 1116 26.06 39.45 2.39
C HIS A 1116 24.63 38.98 2.06
N TYR A 1117 23.65 39.85 2.27
CA TYR A 1117 22.24 39.62 1.92
C TYR A 1117 21.87 40.41 0.67
N VAL A 1118 21.13 39.81 -0.25
CA VAL A 1118 20.44 40.52 -1.34
C VAL A 1118 18.96 40.12 -1.31
N SER A 1119 18.12 40.95 -0.70
CA SER A 1119 16.66 40.82 -0.81
C SER A 1119 16.16 41.73 -1.93
N HIS A 1120 15.46 41.21 -2.92
CA HIS A 1120 14.59 42.01 -3.79
C HIS A 1120 13.16 41.51 -3.66
N SER A 1121 12.31 42.32 -2.99
CA SER A 1121 10.87 42.14 -2.94
C SER A 1121 10.22 42.91 -4.08
N THR A 1122 9.48 42.23 -4.95
CA THR A 1122 8.43 42.86 -5.76
C THR A 1122 7.19 41.97 -5.74
N ASN A 1123 6.13 42.52 -5.14
CA ASN A 1123 4.71 42.14 -5.03
C ASN A 1123 4.26 40.74 -5.48
#